data_AF-A0A7Y3CJT5-F1
#
_entry.id   AF-A0A7Y3CJT5-F1
#
_cell.length_a   1.000
_cell.length_b   1.000
_cell.length_c   1.000
_cell.angle_alpha   90.00
_cell.angle_beta   90.00
_cell.angle_gamma   90.00
#
_symmetry.space_group_name_H-M   'P 1'
#
loop_
_entity.id
_entity.type
_entity.pdbx_description
1 polymer ?
#
loop_
_entity_poly.entity_id
_entity_poly.type
_entity_poly.pdbx_seq_one_letter_code
_entity_poly.pdbx_strand_id
1 'polypeptide(L)'
;MLVSKRLSAVAIAVSLLMLAACGRESGSDARDLETSIAGAGNGGGPGITATAIINADDTPGEWLSHGRTYSEQRFSPLSQVSRENVRELGLAWAFDFGVSRGIEATPIVSDGVMYVTSSWNIVSALNAKTGDVVWQYDPQVDKSRAAVMCCDIVNRGVAIWGNKVYTGTIDGRLIAIDVKTGDAVWDVNTIDRSKPYSITGAPRVVKGKVIIGNGGAEFGVRGYISAYDANTGEMLWRFHTVPGNPDDGFENDAMKAAAATWTGEWWAAGGGGTVWDSMAYDAELDLLYIGVGNGSPWNQELRSPDGGDNLFLSSIVALRPDSGDYVWHYQTTPGDTWDFTATQHMILAELEIGGTQRKVIMQAPKNGFFYVVDRETGELLSAKNYVPTNWATHVDMETGRPVEVADARWPGKAPYLQLPGPLGAHNWHPMSYSPITGLVYIPAQEAPFAYGDDPEYLYKEGVWNTGANMALASLPTDEATLAAVKAMLKGRILAWDPVKQEAAWSFEHKGPWNGGLLSTAGGLVFQGTADAHFAAYDASTGGQLWSFFSQTGIVAAPVSYEIDGEQYVAVASGWGGSYALAYGGVAPTGSEAGVGRVLTFKLGANEALPGSSAIPAGIPKLPAQTATAGSIARGFDAYTRYCISCHGDHAVSSGILPDLRKSPYLLSQESWDAVVRQGALSDRGMGNFGEFLDTETAASIRAYVIEQARMAVENGDKAAK
;
A
#
# COMPACT_ATOMS: atom_id res chain seq x y z
N MET A 1 -27.83 -69.34 10.20
CA MET A 1 -29.13 -69.98 9.90
C MET A 1 -29.84 -69.16 8.82
N LEU A 2 -30.57 -69.84 7.93
CA LEU A 2 -31.71 -69.41 7.09
C LEU A 2 -31.72 -68.04 6.34
N VAL A 3 -31.89 -68.14 5.00
CA VAL A 3 -32.87 -67.39 4.13
C VAL A 3 -32.76 -65.86 4.08
N SER A 4 -32.40 -65.15 3.00
CA SER A 4 -32.16 -65.40 1.55
C SER A 4 -33.38 -65.39 0.57
N LYS A 5 -33.28 -64.55 -0.49
CA LYS A 5 -33.98 -64.62 -1.83
C LYS A 5 -35.49 -64.25 -1.81
N ARG A 6 -36.19 -63.87 -2.92
CA ARG A 6 -35.96 -63.69 -4.40
C ARG A 6 -37.05 -62.67 -4.90
N LEU A 7 -37.21 -62.13 -6.13
CA LEU A 7 -36.69 -62.24 -7.53
C LEU A 7 -36.19 -60.83 -8.01
N SER A 8 -35.67 -60.48 -9.21
CA SER A 8 -35.82 -60.83 -10.67
C SER A 8 -37.01 -60.14 -11.39
N ALA A 9 -37.04 -59.93 -12.72
CA ALA A 9 -36.12 -60.22 -13.86
C ALA A 9 -36.12 -58.97 -14.83
N VAL A 10 -35.64 -58.88 -16.09
CA VAL A 10 -35.29 -59.77 -17.25
C VAL A 10 -34.13 -59.12 -18.05
N ALA A 11 -33.46 -59.82 -18.97
CA ALA A 11 -32.53 -59.26 -19.98
C ALA A 11 -32.72 -59.85 -21.39
N ILE A 12 -32.58 -59.04 -22.47
CA ILE A 12 -32.56 -59.43 -23.91
C ILE A 12 -32.28 -58.18 -24.81
N ALA A 13 -31.90 -58.24 -26.10
CA ALA A 13 -30.71 -58.85 -26.73
C ALA A 13 -30.51 -58.35 -28.20
N VAL A 14 -29.26 -57.94 -28.54
CA VAL A 14 -28.53 -57.99 -29.84
C VAL A 14 -29.27 -57.89 -31.20
N SER A 15 -28.90 -56.91 -32.04
CA SER A 15 -28.48 -56.98 -33.49
C SER A 15 -28.45 -55.54 -34.10
N LEU A 16 -27.51 -55.00 -34.90
CA LEU A 16 -26.55 -55.40 -35.98
C LEU A 16 -27.02 -55.06 -37.42
N LEU A 17 -26.23 -54.20 -38.11
CA LEU A 17 -26.17 -53.93 -39.58
C LEU A 17 -27.37 -53.12 -40.20
N MET A 18 -27.23 -52.25 -41.22
CA MET A 18 -26.06 -51.76 -41.99
C MET A 18 -26.32 -50.41 -42.74
N LEU A 19 -25.22 -49.68 -43.03
CA LEU A 19 -24.97 -48.75 -44.16
C LEU A 19 -25.72 -47.40 -44.38
N ALA A 20 -24.88 -46.37 -44.66
CA ALA A 20 -25.10 -45.17 -45.50
C ALA A 20 -26.11 -44.08 -45.05
N ALA A 21 -25.82 -42.77 -45.12
CA ALA A 21 -24.59 -42.05 -45.49
C ALA A 21 -24.54 -40.65 -44.82
N CYS A 22 -23.46 -39.88 -45.10
CA CYS A 22 -23.04 -38.56 -44.59
C CYS A 22 -21.95 -38.61 -43.50
N GLY A 23 -20.69 -38.75 -43.92
CA GLY A 23 -19.53 -38.65 -43.05
C GLY A 23 -18.86 -37.27 -43.10
N ARG A 24 -18.37 -36.80 -41.95
CA ARG A 24 -17.31 -35.78 -41.87
C ARG A 24 -16.55 -35.90 -40.54
N GLU A 25 -15.52 -36.74 -40.51
CA GLU A 25 -14.48 -36.72 -39.48
C GLU A 25 -13.25 -35.97 -40.00
N SER A 26 -12.94 -34.87 -39.34
CA SER A 26 -11.66 -34.15 -39.27
C SER A 26 -11.93 -32.98 -38.32
N GLY A 27 -11.24 -32.79 -37.20
CA GLY A 27 -9.78 -32.91 -37.11
C GLY A 27 -9.22 -31.52 -37.40
N SER A 28 -9.20 -30.69 -36.37
CA SER A 28 -8.64 -29.34 -36.33
C SER A 28 -7.80 -29.25 -35.05
N ASP A 29 -6.59 -29.80 -35.10
CA ASP A 29 -5.36 -29.04 -35.41
C ASP A 29 -4.97 -28.09 -34.28
N ALA A 30 -4.12 -28.57 -33.38
CA ALA A 30 -3.36 -27.77 -32.43
C ALA A 30 -2.22 -26.99 -33.13
N ARG A 31 -2.55 -26.35 -34.27
CA ARG A 31 -1.65 -25.55 -35.12
C ARG A 31 -2.13 -24.10 -35.23
N ASP A 32 -3.43 -23.86 -35.14
CA ASP A 32 -3.98 -22.49 -35.18
C ASP A 32 -3.63 -21.64 -33.93
N LEU A 33 -3.08 -22.27 -32.88
CA LEU A 33 -2.49 -21.60 -31.70
C LEU A 33 -1.08 -21.05 -31.94
N GLU A 34 -0.35 -21.50 -32.97
CA GLU A 34 0.93 -20.87 -33.37
C GLU A 34 0.67 -19.61 -34.22
N THR A 35 -0.46 -19.55 -34.93
CA THR A 35 -0.74 -18.54 -35.97
C THR A 35 -1.18 -17.18 -35.41
N SER A 36 -1.75 -17.11 -34.19
CA SER A 36 -2.10 -15.84 -33.54
C SER A 36 -0.90 -15.10 -32.95
N ILE A 37 0.19 -15.82 -32.65
CA ILE A 37 1.41 -15.27 -32.05
C ILE A 37 2.23 -14.49 -33.11
N ALA A 38 2.05 -14.82 -34.40
CA ALA A 38 2.81 -14.25 -35.52
C ALA A 38 2.58 -12.74 -35.79
N GLY A 39 1.69 -12.09 -35.04
CA GLY A 39 1.47 -10.64 -35.07
C GLY A 39 2.31 -9.84 -34.05
N ALA A 40 2.78 -10.48 -32.98
CA ALA A 40 3.71 -9.87 -32.04
C ALA A 40 5.14 -9.97 -32.59
N GLY A 41 5.95 -8.91 -32.40
CA GLY A 41 7.32 -8.89 -32.89
C GLY A 41 8.14 -10.03 -32.28
N ASN A 42 8.88 -10.77 -33.11
CA ASN A 42 9.81 -11.80 -32.62
C ASN A 42 11.09 -11.15 -32.06
N GLY A 43 10.91 -10.37 -30.98
CA GLY A 43 11.90 -9.53 -30.34
C GLY A 43 12.98 -10.32 -29.62
N GLY A 44 13.97 -10.80 -30.37
CA GLY A 44 15.27 -11.25 -29.84
C GLY A 44 16.15 -10.08 -29.38
N GLY A 45 15.57 -9.06 -28.76
CA GLY A 45 16.29 -7.88 -28.27
C GLY A 45 17.11 -8.18 -27.03
N PRO A 46 18.08 -7.30 -26.68
CA PRO A 46 18.71 -7.35 -25.36
C PRO A 46 17.66 -7.06 -24.29
N GLY A 47 17.56 -7.95 -23.28
CA GLY A 47 16.68 -7.76 -22.14
C GLY A 47 16.99 -6.46 -21.37
N ILE A 48 16.01 -5.99 -20.59
CA ILE A 48 15.94 -4.63 -20.07
C ILE A 48 17.17 -4.28 -19.21
N THR A 49 17.79 -3.13 -19.49
CA THR A 49 19.07 -2.70 -18.90
C THR A 49 18.93 -1.40 -18.12
N ALA A 50 19.93 -1.06 -17.29
CA ALA A 50 20.00 0.26 -16.66
C ALA A 50 20.00 1.39 -17.69
N THR A 51 20.66 1.21 -18.84
CA THR A 51 20.65 2.20 -19.93
C THR A 51 19.23 2.46 -20.43
N ALA A 52 18.38 1.44 -20.56
CA ALA A 52 16.98 1.63 -20.97
C ALA A 52 16.15 2.40 -19.91
N ILE A 53 16.41 2.18 -18.62
CA ILE A 53 15.68 2.88 -17.52
C ILE A 53 16.20 4.31 -17.31
N ILE A 54 17.51 4.54 -17.51
CA ILE A 54 18.13 5.88 -17.50
C ILE A 54 17.61 6.69 -18.70
N ASN A 55 17.58 6.09 -19.89
CA ASN A 55 17.10 6.70 -21.13
C ASN A 55 15.60 6.46 -21.38
N ALA A 56 14.75 6.33 -20.36
CA ALA A 56 13.33 6.01 -20.57
C ALA A 56 12.56 7.09 -21.36
N ASP A 57 13.13 8.29 -21.54
CA ASP A 57 12.61 9.34 -22.42
C ASP A 57 12.92 9.11 -23.92
N ASP A 58 13.90 8.24 -24.27
CA ASP A 58 14.09 7.75 -25.64
C ASP A 58 12.97 6.77 -26.06
N THR A 59 12.30 6.15 -25.08
CA THR A 59 11.15 5.25 -25.25
C THR A 59 9.95 5.75 -24.42
N PRO A 60 9.36 6.91 -24.74
CA PRO A 60 8.34 7.54 -23.91
C PRO A 60 7.02 6.75 -23.85
N GLY A 61 6.81 5.85 -24.80
CA GLY A 61 5.71 4.87 -24.81
C GLY A 61 5.81 3.77 -23.77
N GLU A 62 6.95 3.60 -23.09
CA GLU A 62 7.20 2.53 -22.11
C GLU A 62 7.16 3.05 -20.65
N TRP A 63 6.89 2.15 -19.70
CA TRP A 63 6.93 2.45 -18.26
C TRP A 63 7.78 1.39 -17.53
N LEU A 64 9.10 1.57 -17.59
CA LEU A 64 10.11 0.53 -17.28
C LEU A 64 10.51 0.41 -15.79
N SER A 65 10.14 1.37 -14.94
CA SER A 65 10.37 1.37 -13.49
C SER A 65 9.10 1.81 -12.76
N HIS A 66 9.02 1.54 -11.45
CA HIS A 66 7.86 1.88 -10.62
C HIS A 66 7.46 3.36 -10.76
N GLY A 67 8.39 4.30 -10.57
CA GLY A 67 8.17 5.74 -10.82
C GLY A 67 8.42 6.21 -12.25
N ARG A 68 8.25 5.32 -13.27
CA ARG A 68 8.69 5.42 -14.68
C ARG A 68 10.21 5.42 -14.86
N THR A 69 10.89 6.37 -14.24
CA THR A 69 12.35 6.60 -14.32
C THR A 69 13.02 6.26 -12.99
N TYR A 70 14.37 6.21 -12.96
CA TYR A 70 15.11 6.14 -11.69
C TYR A 70 15.00 7.41 -10.82
N SER A 71 14.65 8.55 -11.43
CA SER A 71 14.29 9.80 -10.73
C SER A 71 12.89 9.79 -10.12
N GLU A 72 12.09 8.75 -10.39
CA GLU A 72 10.75 8.49 -9.88
C GLU A 72 9.76 9.66 -10.08
N GLN A 73 10.00 10.56 -11.06
CA GLN A 73 9.20 11.79 -11.25
C GLN A 73 7.72 11.53 -11.59
N ARG A 74 7.37 10.33 -12.10
CA ARG A 74 6.02 9.97 -12.57
C ARG A 74 5.43 10.96 -13.58
N PHE A 75 6.31 11.50 -14.42
CA PHE A 75 5.99 12.35 -15.57
C PHE A 75 6.08 11.55 -16.87
N SER A 76 5.00 11.49 -17.64
CA SER A 76 5.02 10.93 -18.99
C SER A 76 5.23 12.03 -20.04
N PRO A 77 6.26 11.93 -20.92
CA PRO A 77 6.43 12.81 -22.06
C PRO A 77 5.33 12.72 -23.13
N LEU A 78 4.40 11.76 -23.01
CA LEU A 78 3.30 11.56 -23.96
C LEU A 78 2.24 12.68 -23.81
N SER A 79 1.78 13.20 -24.96
CA SER A 79 0.89 14.36 -25.03
C SER A 79 -0.24 14.22 -26.05
N GLN A 80 -0.54 13.01 -26.53
CA GLN A 80 -1.68 12.76 -27.42
C GLN A 80 -3.01 12.92 -26.67
N VAL A 81 -3.07 12.45 -25.41
CA VAL A 81 -4.12 12.83 -24.45
C VAL A 81 -3.71 14.15 -23.80
N SER A 82 -4.47 15.20 -24.05
CA SER A 82 -4.17 16.57 -23.62
C SER A 82 -5.43 17.30 -23.12
N ARG A 83 -5.28 18.46 -22.49
CA ARG A 83 -6.41 19.27 -21.98
C ARG A 83 -7.47 19.57 -23.04
N GLU A 84 -7.04 19.69 -24.29
CA GLU A 84 -7.84 20.03 -25.45
C GLU A 84 -8.76 18.87 -25.89
N ASN A 85 -8.42 17.61 -25.57
CA ASN A 85 -9.16 16.42 -26.00
C ASN A 85 -9.49 15.39 -24.90
N VAL A 86 -9.01 15.53 -23.65
CA VAL A 86 -9.23 14.55 -22.55
C VAL A 86 -10.70 14.27 -22.25
N ARG A 87 -11.60 15.19 -22.59
CA ARG A 87 -13.07 15.00 -22.56
C ARG A 87 -13.56 13.84 -23.46
N GLU A 88 -12.75 13.39 -24.42
CA GLU A 88 -12.99 12.30 -25.37
C GLU A 88 -12.27 11.00 -24.95
N LEU A 89 -11.63 10.99 -23.78
CA LEU A 89 -11.07 9.80 -23.15
C LEU A 89 -12.20 8.87 -22.68
N GLY A 90 -12.08 7.57 -22.93
CA GLY A 90 -13.03 6.58 -22.45
C GLY A 90 -12.39 5.20 -22.28
N LEU A 91 -13.14 4.27 -21.67
CA LEU A 91 -12.63 2.94 -21.34
C LEU A 91 -12.32 2.16 -22.64
N ALA A 92 -11.09 1.66 -22.72
CA ALA A 92 -10.57 0.86 -23.83
C ALA A 92 -10.66 -0.64 -23.54
N TRP A 93 -10.35 -1.03 -22.30
CA TRP A 93 -10.53 -2.37 -21.75
C TRP A 93 -10.46 -2.33 -20.22
N ALA A 94 -10.94 -3.39 -19.57
CA ALA A 94 -10.79 -3.61 -18.14
C ALA A 94 -10.49 -5.10 -17.86
N PHE A 95 -9.72 -5.36 -16.81
CA PHE A 95 -9.36 -6.72 -16.37
C PHE A 95 -9.76 -6.92 -14.91
N ASP A 96 -10.56 -7.94 -14.60
CA ASP A 96 -10.96 -8.29 -13.22
C ASP A 96 -9.91 -9.17 -12.53
N PHE A 97 -9.37 -8.73 -11.39
CA PHE A 97 -8.37 -9.49 -10.64
C PHE A 97 -8.91 -10.70 -9.87
N GLY A 98 -10.23 -10.81 -9.71
CA GLY A 98 -10.88 -11.90 -8.95
C GLY A 98 -10.63 -11.87 -7.43
N VAL A 99 -9.99 -10.82 -6.88
CA VAL A 99 -9.72 -10.64 -5.45
C VAL A 99 -10.29 -9.33 -4.91
N SER A 100 -10.64 -9.31 -3.63
CA SER A 100 -11.50 -8.29 -3.00
C SER A 100 -10.83 -7.54 -1.84
N ARG A 101 -9.62 -7.03 -2.06
CA ARG A 101 -8.80 -6.31 -1.07
C ARG A 101 -8.06 -5.15 -1.77
N GLY A 102 -7.30 -4.34 -1.03
CA GLY A 102 -6.59 -3.20 -1.59
C GLY A 102 -5.68 -3.55 -2.77
N ILE A 103 -5.70 -2.67 -3.77
CA ILE A 103 -4.85 -2.73 -4.96
C ILE A 103 -4.01 -1.45 -5.00
N GLU A 104 -2.74 -1.56 -4.61
CA GLU A 104 -1.81 -0.43 -4.51
C GLU A 104 -0.82 -0.36 -5.70
N ALA A 105 -0.98 -1.28 -6.65
CA ALA A 105 0.01 -1.53 -7.70
C ALA A 105 0.12 -0.42 -8.74
N THR A 106 1.32 0.13 -8.94
CA THR A 106 1.62 0.83 -10.19
C THR A 106 1.91 -0.22 -11.28
N PRO A 107 1.15 -0.26 -12.40
CA PRO A 107 1.46 -1.15 -13.49
C PRO A 107 2.80 -0.79 -14.15
N ILE A 108 3.52 -1.81 -14.60
CA ILE A 108 4.75 -1.69 -15.38
C ILE A 108 4.42 -2.07 -16.83
N VAL A 109 4.91 -1.33 -17.82
CA VAL A 109 4.63 -1.61 -19.25
C VAL A 109 5.94 -1.68 -20.03
N SER A 110 6.14 -2.80 -20.75
CA SER A 110 7.25 -2.98 -21.67
C SER A 110 6.90 -3.94 -22.82
N ASP A 111 7.32 -3.62 -24.04
CA ASP A 111 7.14 -4.43 -25.27
C ASP A 111 5.68 -4.88 -25.48
N GLY A 112 4.74 -3.95 -25.24
CA GLY A 112 3.29 -4.19 -25.37
C GLY A 112 2.67 -5.09 -24.27
N VAL A 113 3.43 -5.47 -23.24
CA VAL A 113 2.95 -6.26 -22.09
C VAL A 113 2.89 -5.39 -20.83
N MET A 114 1.78 -5.47 -20.10
CA MET A 114 1.59 -4.85 -18.80
C MET A 114 1.76 -5.87 -17.69
N TYR A 115 2.66 -5.60 -16.75
CA TYR A 115 2.88 -6.40 -15.54
C TYR A 115 2.32 -5.66 -14.33
N VAL A 116 1.40 -6.29 -13.60
CA VAL A 116 0.68 -5.66 -12.48
C VAL A 116 0.37 -6.69 -11.40
N THR A 117 0.35 -6.26 -10.14
CA THR A 117 0.01 -7.11 -8.99
C THR A 117 -1.37 -6.83 -8.42
N SER A 118 -2.00 -7.86 -7.87
CA SER A 118 -3.15 -7.73 -7.00
C SER A 118 -2.81 -8.14 -5.56
N SER A 119 -3.79 -8.07 -4.67
CA SER A 119 -3.69 -8.51 -3.28
C SER A 119 -3.29 -10.00 -3.19
N TRP A 120 -2.60 -10.40 -2.12
CA TRP A 120 -1.86 -11.68 -2.04
C TRP A 120 -0.66 -11.80 -3.01
N ASN A 121 -0.19 -10.68 -3.57
CA ASN A 121 1.01 -10.60 -4.44
C ASN A 121 0.92 -11.39 -5.76
N ILE A 122 -0.29 -11.74 -6.21
CA ILE A 122 -0.51 -12.41 -7.50
C ILE A 122 -0.09 -11.46 -8.62
N VAL A 123 0.85 -11.89 -9.46
CA VAL A 123 1.36 -11.12 -10.61
C VAL A 123 0.57 -11.53 -11.85
N SER A 124 0.07 -10.56 -12.61
CA SER A 124 -0.56 -10.78 -13.92
C SER A 124 0.24 -10.07 -15.01
N ALA A 125 0.56 -10.79 -16.08
CA ALA A 125 1.03 -10.22 -17.34
C ALA A 125 -0.13 -10.17 -18.33
N LEU A 126 -0.46 -8.98 -18.80
CA LEU A 126 -1.58 -8.69 -19.68
C LEU A 126 -1.08 -8.11 -21.00
N ASN A 127 -1.75 -8.41 -22.10
CA ASN A 127 -1.58 -7.66 -23.35
C ASN A 127 -2.05 -6.22 -23.09
N ALA A 128 -1.14 -5.25 -23.13
CA ALA A 128 -1.45 -3.87 -22.75
C ALA A 128 -2.37 -3.15 -23.75
N LYS A 129 -2.64 -3.74 -24.92
CA LYS A 129 -3.58 -3.22 -25.92
C LYS A 129 -5.02 -3.71 -25.72
N THR A 130 -5.22 -4.93 -25.20
CA THR A 130 -6.53 -5.59 -25.12
C THR A 130 -6.98 -5.98 -23.70
N GLY A 131 -6.05 -6.10 -22.75
CA GLY A 131 -6.30 -6.65 -21.42
C GLY A 131 -6.27 -8.19 -21.33
N ASP A 132 -6.03 -8.90 -22.44
CA ASP A 132 -5.95 -10.36 -22.45
C ASP A 132 -4.81 -10.88 -21.59
N VAL A 133 -5.04 -11.95 -20.82
CA VAL A 133 -4.02 -12.58 -19.98
C VAL A 133 -2.97 -13.28 -20.85
N VAL A 134 -1.70 -12.90 -20.69
CA VAL A 134 -0.55 -13.62 -21.23
C VAL A 134 -0.15 -14.75 -20.27
N TRP A 135 0.03 -14.42 -18.98
CA TRP A 135 0.22 -15.38 -17.89
C TRP A 135 -0.18 -14.77 -16.54
N GLN A 136 -0.41 -15.61 -15.54
CA GLN A 136 -0.54 -15.21 -14.14
C GLN A 136 0.32 -16.10 -13.24
N TYR A 137 0.97 -15.50 -12.26
CA TYR A 137 1.77 -16.17 -11.24
C TYR A 137 1.18 -15.86 -9.86
N ASP A 138 0.56 -16.87 -9.23
CA ASP A 138 0.16 -16.82 -7.82
C ASP A 138 1.28 -17.42 -6.96
N PRO A 139 2.00 -16.62 -6.15
CA PRO A 139 3.09 -17.10 -5.29
C PRO A 139 2.67 -18.07 -4.18
N GLN A 140 1.37 -18.36 -4.01
CA GLN A 140 0.82 -19.19 -2.93
C GLN A 140 1.27 -18.69 -1.54
N VAL A 141 1.12 -17.38 -1.30
CA VAL A 141 1.51 -16.79 -0.01
C VAL A 141 0.74 -17.41 1.15
N ASP A 142 1.45 -17.64 2.26
CA ASP A 142 0.85 -18.15 3.49
C ASP A 142 -0.19 -17.15 4.02
N LYS A 143 -1.47 -17.54 3.93
CA LYS A 143 -2.60 -16.67 4.26
C LYS A 143 -2.67 -16.34 5.75
N SER A 144 -2.03 -17.14 6.62
CA SER A 144 -1.94 -16.82 8.05
C SER A 144 -1.13 -15.54 8.30
N ARG A 145 -0.18 -15.18 7.42
CA ARG A 145 0.62 -13.95 7.51
C ARG A 145 -0.23 -12.68 7.43
N ALA A 146 -1.47 -12.74 6.93
CA ALA A 146 -2.39 -11.60 6.98
C ALA A 146 -2.67 -11.11 8.42
N ALA A 147 -2.52 -11.98 9.44
CA ALA A 147 -2.64 -11.59 10.84
C ALA A 147 -1.50 -10.67 11.33
N VAL A 148 -0.34 -10.68 10.65
CA VAL A 148 0.80 -9.79 10.92
C VAL A 148 0.98 -8.69 9.87
N MET A 149 -0.11 -8.34 9.17
CA MET A 149 -0.18 -7.18 8.26
C MET A 149 -0.83 -5.99 8.98
N CYS A 150 -0.14 -4.86 9.07
CA CYS A 150 -0.72 -3.63 9.63
C CYS A 150 -1.80 -3.01 8.73
N CYS A 151 -1.63 -3.15 7.42
CA CYS A 151 -2.03 -2.12 6.49
C CYS A 151 -2.64 -2.69 5.21
N ASP A 152 -3.48 -3.72 5.34
CA ASP A 152 -4.04 -4.52 4.23
C ASP A 152 -3.00 -5.46 3.57
N ILE A 153 -3.46 -6.43 2.77
CA ILE A 153 -2.64 -7.51 2.16
C ILE A 153 -2.13 -7.11 0.76
N VAL A 154 -1.54 -5.93 0.72
CA VAL A 154 -1.30 -5.12 -0.48
C VAL A 154 0.06 -5.36 -1.11
N ASN A 155 0.18 -4.98 -2.39
CA ASN A 155 1.45 -4.89 -3.10
C ASN A 155 1.45 -3.69 -4.05
N ARG A 156 2.58 -2.98 -4.14
CA ARG A 156 2.73 -1.73 -4.93
C ARG A 156 3.28 -1.91 -6.35
N GLY A 157 3.48 -3.15 -6.78
CA GLY A 157 3.89 -3.49 -8.14
C GLY A 157 5.19 -4.28 -8.18
N VAL A 158 5.64 -4.50 -9.41
CA VAL A 158 6.86 -5.28 -9.73
C VAL A 158 8.00 -4.36 -10.18
N ALA A 159 9.19 -4.94 -10.31
CA ALA A 159 10.24 -4.39 -11.18
C ALA A 159 10.47 -5.31 -12.38
N ILE A 160 11.13 -4.80 -13.43
CA ILE A 160 11.58 -5.58 -14.59
C ILE A 160 13.06 -5.35 -14.85
N TRP A 161 13.79 -6.39 -15.23
CA TRP A 161 15.22 -6.34 -15.58
C TRP A 161 15.67 -7.62 -16.31
N GLY A 162 16.42 -7.45 -17.39
CA GLY A 162 16.76 -8.53 -18.31
C GLY A 162 15.49 -9.10 -18.91
N ASN A 163 15.31 -10.41 -18.74
CA ASN A 163 14.11 -11.14 -19.16
C ASN A 163 13.26 -11.59 -17.96
N LYS A 164 13.29 -10.86 -16.83
CA LYS A 164 12.51 -11.25 -15.64
C LYS A 164 11.72 -10.08 -15.03
N VAL A 165 10.60 -10.45 -14.42
CA VAL A 165 9.78 -9.65 -13.49
C VAL A 165 10.20 -10.00 -12.06
N TYR A 166 10.19 -9.04 -11.14
CA TYR A 166 10.55 -9.26 -9.74
C TYR A 166 9.45 -8.75 -8.81
N THR A 167 9.04 -9.58 -7.84
CA THR A 167 7.98 -9.25 -6.86
C THR A 167 8.42 -9.59 -5.43
N GLY A 168 7.99 -8.77 -4.47
CA GLY A 168 8.16 -9.02 -3.03
C GLY A 168 6.84 -9.44 -2.39
N THR A 169 6.83 -10.47 -1.54
CA THR A 169 5.60 -11.07 -0.99
C THR A 169 5.32 -10.69 0.46
N ILE A 170 4.05 -10.73 0.89
CA ILE A 170 3.68 -10.50 2.30
C ILE A 170 4.26 -11.55 3.27
N ASP A 171 4.64 -12.73 2.78
CA ASP A 171 5.36 -13.77 3.54
C ASP A 171 6.90 -13.68 3.45
N GLY A 172 7.40 -12.54 2.97
CA GLY A 172 8.81 -12.13 3.07
C GLY A 172 9.75 -12.75 2.03
N ARG A 173 9.24 -13.19 0.88
CA ARG A 173 10.05 -13.65 -0.25
C ARG A 173 10.31 -12.52 -1.23
N LEU A 174 11.43 -12.62 -1.92
CA LEU A 174 11.69 -11.95 -3.19
C LEU A 174 11.71 -13.04 -4.27
N ILE A 175 10.95 -12.84 -5.34
CA ILE A 175 10.77 -13.84 -6.41
C ILE A 175 11.07 -13.20 -7.75
N ALA A 176 11.84 -13.89 -8.58
CA ALA A 176 12.04 -13.56 -9.99
C ALA A 176 11.25 -14.53 -10.88
N ILE A 177 10.57 -13.98 -11.88
CA ILE A 177 9.62 -14.67 -12.78
C ILE A 177 10.05 -14.40 -14.23
N ASP A 178 10.08 -15.40 -15.11
CA ASP A 178 10.42 -15.20 -16.53
C ASP A 178 9.31 -14.39 -17.24
N VAL A 179 9.68 -13.33 -17.98
CA VAL A 179 8.72 -12.44 -18.64
C VAL A 179 7.85 -13.15 -19.70
N LYS A 180 8.32 -14.26 -20.28
CA LYS A 180 7.65 -14.94 -21.39
C LYS A 180 6.75 -16.08 -20.91
N THR A 181 7.16 -16.84 -19.89
CA THR A 181 6.39 -18.01 -19.43
C THR A 181 5.58 -17.78 -18.15
N GLY A 182 5.97 -16.83 -17.31
CA GLY A 182 5.39 -16.66 -15.98
C GLY A 182 5.89 -17.67 -14.93
N ASP A 183 6.89 -18.50 -15.27
CA ASP A 183 7.51 -19.44 -14.32
C ASP A 183 8.49 -18.71 -13.38
N ALA A 184 8.59 -19.18 -12.13
CA ALA A 184 9.59 -18.71 -11.19
C ALA A 184 11.01 -19.18 -11.59
N VAL A 185 11.93 -18.23 -11.75
CA VAL A 185 13.35 -18.46 -12.01
C VAL A 185 14.12 -18.65 -10.69
N TRP A 186 13.78 -17.87 -9.66
CA TRP A 186 14.23 -18.07 -8.28
C TRP A 186 13.24 -17.46 -7.28
N ASP A 187 13.20 -18.04 -6.08
CA ASP A 187 12.42 -17.60 -4.91
C ASP A 187 13.37 -17.63 -3.71
N VAL A 188 13.58 -16.49 -3.03
CA VAL A 188 14.44 -16.39 -1.85
C VAL A 188 13.73 -15.70 -0.70
N ASN A 189 13.82 -16.29 0.49
CA ASN A 189 13.27 -15.73 1.72
C ASN A 189 14.21 -14.65 2.29
N THR A 190 13.72 -13.41 2.43
CA THR A 190 14.52 -12.25 2.87
C THR A 190 14.45 -12.01 4.38
N ILE A 191 13.40 -12.52 5.05
CA ILE A 191 13.04 -12.21 6.44
C ILE A 191 13.39 -13.33 7.43
N ASP A 192 13.49 -12.98 8.71
CA ASP A 192 13.24 -13.95 9.78
C ASP A 192 11.72 -14.21 9.85
N ARG A 193 11.28 -15.43 9.52
CA ARG A 193 9.86 -15.79 9.47
C ARG A 193 9.22 -15.95 10.84
N SER A 194 9.99 -16.13 11.91
CA SER A 194 9.44 -16.12 13.28
C SER A 194 8.86 -14.75 13.63
N LYS A 195 9.47 -13.69 13.08
CA LYS A 195 9.12 -12.30 13.35
C LYS A 195 8.02 -11.77 12.41
N PRO A 196 7.27 -10.73 12.83
CA PRO A 196 6.16 -10.14 12.08
C PRO A 196 6.60 -9.21 10.92
N TYR A 197 7.60 -9.61 10.13
CA TYR A 197 7.95 -8.91 8.88
C TYR A 197 6.97 -9.25 7.75
N SER A 198 6.84 -8.32 6.81
CA SER A 198 6.17 -8.50 5.51
C SER A 198 6.80 -7.62 4.41
N ILE A 199 6.42 -7.81 3.15
CA ILE A 199 6.81 -6.91 2.03
C ILE A 199 5.56 -6.44 1.28
N THR A 200 5.46 -5.11 1.08
CA THR A 200 4.35 -4.45 0.36
C THR A 200 4.84 -3.53 -0.76
N GLY A 201 5.97 -2.83 -0.58
CA GLY A 201 6.58 -1.97 -1.60
C GLY A 201 7.08 -2.73 -2.83
N ALA A 202 7.14 -2.03 -3.97
CA ALA A 202 7.70 -2.58 -5.20
C ALA A 202 9.24 -2.57 -5.15
N PRO A 203 9.93 -3.65 -5.56
CA PRO A 203 11.39 -3.63 -5.68
C PRO A 203 11.84 -2.59 -6.72
N ARG A 204 13.11 -2.19 -6.65
CA ARG A 204 13.80 -1.46 -7.73
C ARG A 204 14.98 -2.30 -8.19
N VAL A 205 15.39 -2.23 -9.46
CA VAL A 205 16.60 -2.92 -9.94
C VAL A 205 17.64 -1.90 -10.38
N VAL A 206 18.78 -1.87 -9.70
CA VAL A 206 19.88 -0.92 -9.92
C VAL A 206 21.15 -1.72 -10.24
N LYS A 207 21.79 -1.46 -11.39
CA LYS A 207 23.08 -2.08 -11.78
C LYS A 207 23.08 -3.63 -11.64
N GLY A 208 21.97 -4.27 -12.04
CA GLY A 208 21.78 -5.72 -11.95
C GLY A 208 21.41 -6.27 -10.57
N LYS A 209 21.10 -5.39 -9.59
CA LYS A 209 20.79 -5.76 -8.21
C LYS A 209 19.34 -5.42 -7.88
N VAL A 210 18.56 -6.40 -7.46
CA VAL A 210 17.18 -6.24 -7.02
C VAL A 210 17.20 -5.76 -5.57
N ILE A 211 16.72 -4.54 -5.35
CA ILE A 211 16.70 -3.87 -4.06
C ILE A 211 15.30 -4.02 -3.46
N ILE A 212 15.21 -4.51 -2.22
CA ILE A 212 13.94 -4.62 -1.48
C ILE A 212 14.16 -4.47 0.03
N GLY A 213 13.20 -3.84 0.71
CA GLY A 213 13.10 -3.76 2.17
C GLY A 213 11.96 -4.61 2.72
N ASN A 214 11.30 -4.13 3.77
CA ASN A 214 10.23 -4.81 4.51
C ASN A 214 9.42 -3.82 5.34
N GLY A 215 8.23 -4.23 5.79
CA GLY A 215 7.40 -3.59 6.83
C GLY A 215 7.28 -4.46 8.08
N GLY A 216 6.64 -3.93 9.13
CA GLY A 216 6.42 -4.61 10.42
C GLY A 216 6.66 -3.77 11.69
N ALA A 217 6.97 -2.47 11.57
CA ALA A 217 7.29 -1.61 12.72
C ALA A 217 6.17 -1.57 13.78
N GLU A 218 4.91 -1.69 13.37
CA GLU A 218 3.74 -1.68 14.26
C GLU A 218 3.73 -2.87 15.22
N PHE A 219 4.41 -3.98 14.88
CA PHE A 219 4.45 -5.20 15.67
C PHE A 219 5.74 -5.36 16.49
N GLY A 220 6.87 -4.80 16.03
CA GLY A 220 8.18 -4.97 16.66
C GLY A 220 9.18 -5.71 15.79
N VAL A 221 9.90 -4.98 14.93
CA VAL A 221 10.93 -5.53 14.04
C VAL A 221 12.09 -4.54 13.87
N ARG A 222 13.25 -5.06 13.42
CA ARG A 222 14.45 -4.24 13.12
C ARG A 222 14.53 -3.98 11.62
N GLY A 223 14.45 -2.72 11.21
CA GLY A 223 14.48 -2.32 9.81
C GLY A 223 15.79 -2.67 9.08
N TYR A 224 15.66 -2.98 7.79
CA TYR A 224 16.75 -3.10 6.83
C TYR A 224 16.25 -3.01 5.39
N ILE A 225 17.20 -2.85 4.48
CA ILE A 225 17.06 -3.01 3.04
C ILE A 225 18.18 -3.94 2.54
N SER A 226 17.97 -4.65 1.44
CA SER A 226 18.96 -5.60 0.91
C SER A 226 18.96 -5.62 -0.62
N ALA A 227 20.13 -5.94 -1.16
CA ALA A 227 20.34 -6.16 -2.59
C ALA A 227 20.56 -7.64 -2.88
N TYR A 228 19.92 -8.14 -3.93
CA TYR A 228 20.06 -9.51 -4.42
C TYR A 228 20.50 -9.48 -5.89
N ASP A 229 21.36 -10.38 -6.35
CA ASP A 229 21.71 -10.48 -7.77
C ASP A 229 20.46 -10.86 -8.60
N ALA A 230 20.20 -10.11 -9.67
CA ALA A 230 19.01 -10.27 -10.49
C ALA A 230 18.94 -11.61 -11.25
N ASN A 231 20.03 -12.39 -11.33
CA ASN A 231 20.06 -13.66 -12.05
C ASN A 231 19.97 -14.89 -11.14
N THR A 232 20.52 -14.80 -9.93
CA THR A 232 20.66 -15.92 -9.00
C THR A 232 19.82 -15.80 -7.73
N GLY A 233 19.41 -14.59 -7.33
CA GLY A 233 18.79 -14.33 -6.03
C GLY A 233 19.78 -14.32 -4.86
N GLU A 234 21.09 -14.39 -5.10
CA GLU A 234 22.11 -14.32 -4.04
C GLU A 234 22.10 -12.94 -3.37
N MET A 235 22.04 -12.89 -2.03
CA MET A 235 22.08 -11.63 -1.29
C MET A 235 23.50 -11.04 -1.31
N LEU A 236 23.66 -9.91 -1.99
CA LEU A 236 24.94 -9.23 -2.18
C LEU A 236 25.32 -8.35 -0.98
N TRP A 237 24.34 -7.63 -0.43
CA TRP A 237 24.52 -6.80 0.77
C TRP A 237 23.20 -6.55 1.51
N ARG A 238 23.31 -6.17 2.79
CA ARG A 238 22.20 -5.72 3.65
C ARG A 238 22.62 -4.50 4.46
N PHE A 239 21.80 -3.44 4.41
CA PHE A 239 21.95 -2.26 5.27
C PHE A 239 20.83 -2.27 6.31
N HIS A 240 21.18 -2.39 7.59
CA HIS A 240 20.24 -2.15 8.69
C HIS A 240 20.03 -0.65 8.89
N THR A 241 18.81 -0.25 9.21
CA THR A 241 18.43 1.17 9.38
C THR A 241 18.43 1.63 10.84
N VAL A 242 18.42 0.69 11.79
CA VAL A 242 18.56 0.97 13.23
C VAL A 242 19.56 0.00 13.86
N PRO A 243 20.32 0.43 14.89
CA PRO A 243 21.33 -0.41 15.55
C PRO A 243 20.72 -1.64 16.24
N GLY A 244 21.50 -2.72 16.28
CA GLY A 244 21.15 -3.94 17.01
C GLY A 244 21.44 -3.84 18.51
N ASN A 245 21.50 -5.00 19.16
CA ASN A 245 22.03 -5.15 20.52
C ASN A 245 23.52 -4.76 20.55
N PRO A 246 23.95 -3.77 21.35
CA PRO A 246 25.34 -3.35 21.43
C PRO A 246 26.33 -4.47 21.83
N ASP A 247 25.89 -5.46 22.61
CA ASP A 247 26.74 -6.57 23.07
C ASP A 247 27.08 -7.57 21.93
N ASP A 248 26.24 -7.65 20.89
CA ASP A 248 26.52 -8.46 19.68
C ASP A 248 27.45 -7.72 18.69
N GLY A 249 27.71 -6.44 18.93
CA GLY A 249 28.46 -5.54 18.04
C GLY A 249 27.58 -4.88 16.96
N PHE A 250 28.23 -4.26 15.98
CA PHE A 250 27.57 -3.51 14.90
C PHE A 250 28.09 -3.93 13.53
N GLU A 251 27.20 -3.99 12.54
CA GLU A 251 27.52 -4.48 11.20
C GLU A 251 28.46 -3.55 10.41
N ASN A 252 28.43 -2.24 10.73
CA ASN A 252 29.27 -1.22 10.13
C ASN A 252 29.39 0.01 11.07
N ASP A 253 30.29 0.95 10.75
CA ASP A 253 30.47 2.16 11.55
C ASP A 253 29.24 3.09 11.55
N ALA A 254 28.33 3.00 10.55
CA ALA A 254 27.09 3.78 10.54
C ALA A 254 26.09 3.28 11.60
N MET A 255 25.97 1.97 11.81
CA MET A 255 25.19 1.38 12.92
C MET A 255 25.79 1.70 14.28
N LYS A 256 27.12 1.67 14.39
CA LYS A 256 27.84 2.06 15.61
C LYS A 256 27.69 3.55 15.94
N ALA A 257 27.69 4.43 14.93
CA ALA A 257 27.42 5.85 15.11
C ALA A 257 25.94 6.09 15.47
N ALA A 258 25.02 5.40 14.79
CA ALA A 258 23.59 5.46 15.09
C ALA A 258 23.29 5.05 16.55
N ALA A 259 23.93 4.00 17.07
CA ALA A 259 23.77 3.54 18.45
C ALA A 259 24.03 4.61 19.53
N ALA A 260 24.87 5.62 19.25
CA ALA A 260 25.08 6.75 20.16
C ALA A 260 23.86 7.70 20.29
N THR A 261 22.79 7.45 19.52
CA THR A 261 21.52 8.22 19.53
C THR A 261 20.34 7.44 20.10
N TRP A 262 20.58 6.28 20.74
CA TRP A 262 19.57 5.44 21.39
C TRP A 262 19.95 5.14 22.83
N THR A 263 18.94 4.86 23.67
CA THR A 263 19.09 4.57 25.10
C THR A 263 18.16 3.41 25.51
N GLY A 264 18.40 2.76 26.66
CA GLY A 264 17.65 1.56 27.06
C GLY A 264 17.90 0.34 26.15
N GLU A 265 16.92 -0.58 26.11
CA GLU A 265 17.01 -1.88 25.41
C GLU A 265 16.20 -1.93 24.10
N TRP A 266 16.33 -0.90 23.26
CA TRP A 266 15.51 -0.71 22.05
C TRP A 266 15.45 -1.93 21.10
N TRP A 267 16.52 -2.74 21.08
CA TRP A 267 16.63 -3.93 20.25
C TRP A 267 15.66 -5.06 20.65
N ALA A 268 15.15 -5.05 21.89
CA ALA A 268 14.19 -6.05 22.38
C ALA A 268 12.85 -5.98 21.62
N ALA A 269 12.37 -4.77 21.31
CA ALA A 269 11.23 -4.52 20.42
C ALA A 269 11.65 -4.36 18.94
N GLY A 270 12.94 -4.50 18.63
CA GLY A 270 13.52 -4.34 17.30
C GLY A 270 13.80 -2.88 16.86
N GLY A 271 13.20 -1.88 17.51
CA GLY A 271 13.48 -0.46 17.29
C GLY A 271 12.76 0.20 16.10
N GLY A 272 12.27 -0.57 15.11
CA GLY A 272 11.55 -0.06 13.94
C GLY A 272 12.47 0.29 12.76
N GLY A 273 12.16 1.37 12.04
CA GLY A 273 12.94 1.85 10.89
C GLY A 273 12.74 1.07 9.59
N THR A 274 11.62 0.37 9.45
CA THR A 274 11.31 -0.48 8.29
C THR A 274 11.27 0.29 6.97
N VAL A 275 11.91 -0.23 5.92
CA VAL A 275 12.01 0.38 4.57
C VAL A 275 10.94 -0.26 3.68
N TRP A 276 9.69 0.19 3.81
CA TRP A 276 8.54 -0.54 3.28
C TRP A 276 7.97 -0.03 1.94
N ASP A 277 8.49 1.08 1.38
CA ASP A 277 7.97 1.67 0.14
C ASP A 277 9.03 2.35 -0.78
N SER A 278 9.29 3.65 -0.64
CA SER A 278 9.99 4.43 -1.67
C SER A 278 11.52 4.23 -1.69
N MET A 279 12.05 4.14 -2.91
CA MET A 279 13.46 4.13 -3.26
C MET A 279 13.64 4.94 -4.55
N ALA A 280 14.73 5.68 -4.68
CA ALA A 280 15.11 6.41 -5.90
C ALA A 280 16.61 6.23 -6.20
N TYR A 281 17.07 6.52 -7.42
CA TYR A 281 18.47 6.31 -7.80
C TYR A 281 19.00 7.42 -8.74
N ASP A 282 20.20 7.94 -8.45
CA ASP A 282 20.94 8.82 -9.37
C ASP A 282 22.12 8.04 -9.97
N ALA A 283 22.13 7.93 -11.31
CA ALA A 283 23.12 7.18 -12.06
C ALA A 283 24.42 7.95 -12.36
N GLU A 284 24.43 9.27 -12.19
CA GLU A 284 25.64 10.10 -12.33
C GLU A 284 26.42 10.18 -11.02
N LEU A 285 25.70 10.28 -9.89
CA LEU A 285 26.26 10.29 -8.54
C LEU A 285 26.56 8.89 -8.00
N ASP A 286 25.97 7.85 -8.60
CA ASP A 286 25.98 6.44 -8.17
C ASP A 286 25.49 6.28 -6.71
N LEU A 287 24.30 6.83 -6.46
CA LEU A 287 23.66 6.88 -5.14
C LEU A 287 22.23 6.32 -5.20
N LEU A 288 21.96 5.35 -4.34
CA LEU A 288 20.64 4.81 -4.03
C LEU A 288 20.07 5.54 -2.81
N TYR A 289 18.90 6.16 -2.95
CA TYR A 289 18.20 6.84 -1.86
C TYR A 289 17.09 5.94 -1.33
N ILE A 290 17.01 5.79 -0.01
CA ILE A 290 16.01 4.98 0.68
C ILE A 290 15.26 5.84 1.70
N GLY A 291 13.95 5.61 1.82
CA GLY A 291 13.12 6.21 2.85
C GLY A 291 12.99 5.29 4.06
N VAL A 292 13.19 5.80 5.27
CA VAL A 292 13.22 5.00 6.52
C VAL A 292 11.97 5.21 7.36
N GLY A 293 11.45 4.10 7.91
CA GLY A 293 10.22 4.07 8.70
C GLY A 293 10.27 4.69 10.10
N ASN A 294 9.13 4.57 10.76
CA ASN A 294 8.82 4.95 12.13
C ASN A 294 9.49 4.04 13.18
N GLY A 295 9.53 4.50 14.42
CA GLY A 295 10.07 3.74 15.56
C GLY A 295 9.15 2.62 16.06
N SER A 296 9.73 1.60 16.71
CA SER A 296 9.00 0.53 17.39
C SER A 296 9.50 0.30 18.82
N PRO A 297 8.67 0.44 19.87
CA PRO A 297 7.31 1.01 19.84
C PRO A 297 7.29 2.44 19.28
N TRP A 298 6.12 2.95 18.89
CA TRP A 298 5.97 4.34 18.46
C TRP A 298 6.36 5.28 19.62
N ASN A 299 5.87 5.03 20.83
CA ASN A 299 6.20 5.80 22.04
C ASN A 299 7.73 5.86 22.29
N GLN A 300 8.33 7.05 22.23
CA GLN A 300 9.77 7.18 22.44
C GLN A 300 10.20 6.82 23.87
N GLU A 301 9.47 7.19 24.92
CA GLU A 301 9.89 6.93 26.31
C GLU A 301 9.92 5.43 26.65
N LEU A 302 9.16 4.62 25.90
CA LEU A 302 9.20 3.15 25.97
C LEU A 302 10.30 2.54 25.09
N ARG A 303 10.67 3.19 23.97
CA ARG A 303 11.68 2.72 23.01
C ARG A 303 13.11 3.12 23.37
N SER A 304 13.27 4.30 23.94
CA SER A 304 14.55 5.00 24.14
C SER A 304 14.40 5.98 25.32
N PRO A 305 14.42 5.49 26.59
CA PRO A 305 13.85 6.20 27.74
C PRO A 305 14.50 7.55 28.09
N ASP A 306 15.81 7.69 27.88
CA ASP A 306 16.52 8.97 28.11
C ASP A 306 16.48 9.89 26.85
N GLY A 307 15.59 9.58 25.90
CA GLY A 307 15.47 10.26 24.61
C GLY A 307 16.53 9.83 23.59
N GLY A 308 16.93 10.78 22.73
CA GLY A 308 17.86 10.60 21.61
C GLY A 308 17.20 10.81 20.24
N ASP A 309 18.02 10.95 19.19
CA ASP A 309 17.53 11.13 17.81
C ASP A 309 17.03 9.82 17.18
N ASN A 310 17.42 8.67 17.73
CA ASN A 310 17.08 7.34 17.25
C ASN A 310 17.39 7.12 15.76
N LEU A 311 18.63 7.36 15.34
CA LEU A 311 19.03 7.20 13.94
C LEU A 311 18.93 5.73 13.47
N PHE A 312 18.50 5.44 12.24
CA PHE A 312 18.08 6.36 11.17
C PHE A 312 16.54 6.45 11.02
N LEU A 313 15.77 6.35 12.11
CA LEU A 313 14.30 6.51 12.04
C LEU A 313 13.90 7.79 11.30
N SER A 314 12.79 7.76 10.56
CA SER A 314 12.23 8.93 9.86
C SER A 314 13.27 9.71 9.02
N SER A 315 14.12 8.99 8.28
CA SER A 315 15.22 9.60 7.50
C SER A 315 15.14 9.28 6.01
N ILE A 316 15.63 10.20 5.19
CA ILE A 316 16.21 9.90 3.87
C ILE A 316 17.63 9.42 4.12
N VAL A 317 18.05 8.28 3.56
CA VAL A 317 19.43 7.80 3.63
C VAL A 317 19.94 7.52 2.22
N ALA A 318 21.16 7.99 1.91
CA ALA A 318 21.87 7.69 0.67
C ALA A 318 22.90 6.58 0.89
N LEU A 319 22.84 5.54 0.06
CA LEU A 319 23.72 4.38 0.06
C LEU A 319 24.45 4.24 -1.28
N ARG A 320 25.61 3.58 -1.28
CA ARG A 320 26.24 3.06 -2.50
C ARG A 320 25.50 1.81 -2.98
N PRO A 321 24.99 1.77 -4.23
CA PRO A 321 24.15 0.66 -4.70
C PRO A 321 24.91 -0.66 -4.85
N ASP A 322 26.24 -0.61 -5.02
CA ASP A 322 27.04 -1.82 -5.24
C ASP A 322 27.39 -2.56 -3.94
N SER A 323 27.45 -1.86 -2.80
CA SER A 323 27.91 -2.40 -1.50
C SER A 323 26.95 -2.20 -0.33
N GLY A 324 25.99 -1.29 -0.44
CA GLY A 324 25.13 -0.88 0.68
C GLY A 324 25.80 0.08 1.67
N ASP A 325 27.00 0.59 1.37
CA ASP A 325 27.72 1.52 2.23
C ASP A 325 26.96 2.84 2.40
N TYR A 326 26.87 3.32 3.63
CA TYR A 326 26.31 4.62 3.98
C TYR A 326 27.12 5.78 3.38
N VAL A 327 26.44 6.81 2.88
CA VAL A 327 27.06 8.04 2.36
C VAL A 327 26.60 9.27 3.17
N TRP A 328 25.29 9.56 3.17
CA TRP A 328 24.70 10.65 3.94
C TRP A 328 23.28 10.28 4.39
N HIS A 329 22.73 11.02 5.37
CA HIS A 329 21.31 10.97 5.70
C HIS A 329 20.77 12.36 6.04
N TYR A 330 19.45 12.54 5.92
CA TYR A 330 18.72 13.67 6.47
C TYR A 330 17.49 13.15 7.22
N GLN A 331 17.40 13.47 8.52
CA GLN A 331 16.32 13.01 9.39
C GLN A 331 15.18 14.02 9.44
N THR A 332 14.00 13.63 8.92
CA THR A 332 12.82 14.51 8.85
C THR A 332 12.09 14.64 10.19
N THR A 333 12.13 13.60 11.03
CA THR A 333 11.53 13.57 12.37
C THR A 333 12.47 12.92 13.41
N PRO A 334 13.39 13.70 14.03
CA PRO A 334 14.25 13.20 15.10
C PRO A 334 13.46 12.67 16.30
N GLY A 335 13.85 11.49 16.78
CA GLY A 335 13.17 10.85 17.91
C GLY A 335 11.67 10.62 17.69
N ASP A 336 11.25 10.22 16.49
CA ASP A 336 9.84 9.96 16.12
C ASP A 336 9.03 9.30 17.24
N THR A 337 7.87 9.88 17.55
CA THR A 337 6.90 9.31 18.49
C THR A 337 5.46 9.32 17.97
N TRP A 338 5.27 9.42 16.64
CA TRP A 338 3.97 9.69 16.01
C TRP A 338 3.68 8.83 14.77
N ASP A 339 4.37 7.70 14.60
CA ASP A 339 4.37 6.94 13.34
C ASP A 339 4.68 7.86 12.13
N PHE A 340 5.66 8.75 12.27
CA PHE A 340 6.12 9.61 11.19
C PHE A 340 7.24 8.92 10.41
N THR A 341 6.84 8.01 9.52
CA THR A 341 7.74 7.46 8.49
C THR A 341 8.29 8.57 7.57
N ALA A 342 9.47 8.33 7.00
CA ALA A 342 10.01 9.04 5.83
C ALA A 342 10.15 8.09 4.63
N THR A 343 9.26 7.09 4.53
CA THR A 343 9.18 6.09 3.45
C THR A 343 8.40 6.56 2.23
N GLN A 344 7.82 7.76 2.29
CA GLN A 344 6.97 8.32 1.25
C GLN A 344 7.76 8.59 -0.04
N HIS A 345 7.02 8.71 -1.15
CA HIS A 345 7.58 8.91 -2.48
C HIS A 345 8.64 10.03 -2.52
N MET A 346 9.85 9.68 -2.97
CA MET A 346 10.97 10.60 -3.17
C MET A 346 11.17 10.87 -4.66
N ILE A 347 11.21 12.14 -5.06
CA ILE A 347 11.43 12.54 -6.46
C ILE A 347 12.80 13.21 -6.61
N LEU A 348 13.58 12.79 -7.61
CA LEU A 348 14.82 13.47 -7.99
C LEU A 348 14.54 14.48 -9.11
N ALA A 349 14.98 15.73 -8.92
CA ALA A 349 14.78 16.80 -9.89
C ALA A 349 15.98 17.76 -9.89
N GLU A 350 16.02 18.66 -10.86
CA GLU A 350 16.97 19.78 -10.85
C GLU A 350 16.18 21.08 -10.84
N LEU A 351 16.48 21.95 -9.87
CA LEU A 351 15.75 23.19 -9.62
C LEU A 351 16.71 24.37 -9.59
N GLU A 352 16.30 25.51 -10.12
CA GLU A 352 17.02 26.77 -9.90
C GLU A 352 16.63 27.31 -8.52
N ILE A 353 17.56 27.29 -7.56
CA ILE A 353 17.37 27.75 -6.19
C ILE A 353 18.41 28.85 -5.93
N GLY A 354 17.94 30.06 -5.60
CA GLY A 354 18.83 31.21 -5.36
C GLY A 354 19.67 31.62 -6.58
N GLY A 355 19.19 31.36 -7.81
CA GLY A 355 19.95 31.61 -9.04
C GLY A 355 21.02 30.56 -9.35
N THR A 356 21.00 29.42 -8.65
CA THR A 356 21.93 28.29 -8.84
C THR A 356 21.16 27.02 -9.16
N GLN A 357 21.58 26.27 -10.19
CA GLN A 357 21.03 24.95 -10.47
C GLN A 357 21.45 23.97 -9.36
N ARG A 358 20.49 23.40 -8.63
CA ARG A 358 20.72 22.40 -7.58
C ARG A 358 20.19 21.03 -8.00
N LYS A 359 20.98 19.99 -7.71
CA LYS A 359 20.57 18.59 -7.83
C LYS A 359 19.82 18.19 -6.56
N VAL A 360 18.50 18.10 -6.63
CA VAL A 360 17.65 17.90 -5.44
C VAL A 360 16.99 16.53 -5.39
N ILE A 361 16.68 16.12 -4.17
CA ILE A 361 15.68 15.11 -3.81
C ILE A 361 14.55 15.82 -3.05
N MET A 362 13.31 15.53 -3.42
CA MET A 362 12.10 16.11 -2.84
C MET A 362 11.28 15.02 -2.16
N GLN A 363 10.82 15.25 -0.93
CA GLN A 363 9.90 14.34 -0.24
C GLN A 363 8.83 15.10 0.54
N ALA A 364 7.61 14.56 0.53
CA ALA A 364 6.51 14.91 1.43
C ALA A 364 6.23 13.73 2.39
N PRO A 365 7.02 13.52 3.47
CA PRO A 365 6.75 12.49 4.47
C PRO A 365 5.43 12.70 5.22
N LYS A 366 5.03 11.69 6.01
CA LYS A 366 3.83 11.72 6.85
C LYS A 366 3.72 12.97 7.75
N ASN A 367 4.84 13.53 8.20
CA ASN A 367 4.88 14.60 9.19
C ASN A 367 4.32 15.97 8.72
N GLY A 368 4.01 16.13 7.43
CA GLY A 368 3.36 17.33 6.90
C GLY A 368 4.28 18.46 6.46
N PHE A 369 5.60 18.26 6.51
CA PHE A 369 6.59 19.13 5.88
C PHE A 369 7.02 18.60 4.52
N PHE A 370 7.17 19.49 3.54
CA PHE A 370 7.74 19.22 2.24
C PHE A 370 9.21 19.62 2.33
N TYR A 371 10.11 18.72 1.98
CA TYR A 371 11.56 18.91 2.07
C TYR A 371 12.16 18.97 0.67
N VAL A 372 13.07 19.93 0.46
CA VAL A 372 14.01 19.94 -0.67
C VAL A 372 15.41 19.81 -0.08
N VAL A 373 16.07 18.72 -0.43
CA VAL A 373 17.42 18.38 0.07
C VAL A 373 18.33 18.23 -1.15
N ASP A 374 19.58 18.67 -1.05
CA ASP A 374 20.59 18.42 -2.08
C ASP A 374 20.97 16.94 -2.08
N ARG A 375 20.81 16.26 -3.21
CA ARG A 375 20.94 14.80 -3.28
C ARG A 375 22.39 14.29 -3.34
N GLU A 376 23.34 15.17 -3.64
CA GLU A 376 24.78 14.83 -3.61
C GLU A 376 25.31 14.82 -2.16
N THR A 377 24.82 15.75 -1.34
CA THR A 377 25.42 16.07 -0.02
C THR A 377 24.54 15.76 1.19
N GLY A 378 23.21 15.73 1.03
CA GLY A 378 22.26 15.71 2.15
C GLY A 378 21.98 17.08 2.78
N GLU A 379 22.46 18.19 2.19
CA GLU A 379 22.18 19.56 2.66
C GLU A 379 20.68 19.88 2.55
N LEU A 380 20.04 20.29 3.65
CA LEU A 380 18.67 20.80 3.61
C LEU A 380 18.64 22.17 2.94
N LEU A 381 17.90 22.29 1.83
CA LEU A 381 17.77 23.54 1.08
C LEU A 381 16.52 24.33 1.48
N SER A 382 15.41 23.62 1.72
CA SER A 382 14.19 24.21 2.28
C SER A 382 13.28 23.14 2.90
N ALA A 383 12.52 23.56 3.91
CA ALA A 383 11.46 22.75 4.51
C ALA A 383 10.27 23.63 4.91
N LYS A 384 9.06 23.27 4.45
CA LYS A 384 7.84 24.02 4.78
C LYS A 384 6.63 23.11 4.91
N ASN A 385 5.74 23.43 5.84
CA ASN A 385 4.51 22.66 6.05
C ASN A 385 3.54 22.85 4.85
N TYR A 386 3.16 21.75 4.19
CA TYR A 386 2.25 21.75 3.04
C TYR A 386 0.77 21.51 3.42
N VAL A 387 0.54 21.09 4.66
CA VAL A 387 -0.76 21.07 5.33
C VAL A 387 -0.67 21.79 6.69
N PRO A 388 -1.78 22.05 7.40
CA PRO A 388 -1.72 22.44 8.80
C PRO A 388 -1.06 21.35 9.66
N THR A 389 -0.09 21.72 10.48
CA THR A 389 0.63 20.83 11.41
C THR A 389 0.60 21.42 12.83
N ASN A 390 0.59 20.58 13.86
CA ASN A 390 0.73 21.03 15.26
C ASN A 390 1.80 20.29 16.09
N TRP A 391 2.53 19.30 15.55
CA TRP A 391 3.68 18.71 16.26
C TRP A 391 4.92 19.61 16.27
N ALA A 392 5.12 20.39 15.21
CA ALA A 392 6.22 21.34 15.07
C ALA A 392 5.72 22.62 14.39
N THR A 393 6.34 23.74 14.76
CA THR A 393 5.97 25.09 14.29
C THR A 393 6.62 25.43 12.95
N HIS A 394 7.85 24.97 12.75
CA HIS A 394 8.67 25.10 11.55
C HIS A 394 9.83 24.10 11.61
N VAL A 395 10.64 24.03 10.56
CA VAL A 395 12.01 23.50 10.62
C VAL A 395 12.95 24.70 10.75
N ASP A 396 13.83 24.65 11.74
CA ASP A 396 14.92 25.61 11.92
C ASP A 396 15.99 25.35 10.85
N MET A 397 16.32 26.39 10.07
CA MET A 397 17.21 26.28 8.92
C MET A 397 18.71 26.45 9.27
N GLU A 398 19.06 26.80 10.51
CA GLU A 398 20.46 26.83 10.96
C GLU A 398 20.92 25.43 11.43
N THR A 399 20.00 24.66 12.00
CA THR A 399 20.22 23.29 12.51
C THR A 399 19.68 22.20 11.59
N GLY A 400 18.75 22.54 10.68
CA GLY A 400 18.01 21.60 9.85
C GLY A 400 16.94 20.80 10.60
N ARG A 401 16.54 21.20 11.82
CA ARG A 401 15.71 20.37 12.72
C ARG A 401 14.30 20.94 12.94
N PRO A 402 13.27 20.09 13.10
CA PRO A 402 11.93 20.53 13.51
C PRO A 402 11.93 21.24 14.88
N VAL A 403 11.23 22.38 14.98
CA VAL A 403 11.00 23.09 16.23
C VAL A 403 9.65 22.65 16.82
N GLU A 404 9.72 21.62 17.64
CA GLU A 404 8.57 20.93 18.25
C GLU A 404 7.70 21.82 19.14
N VAL A 405 6.41 21.51 19.16
CA VAL A 405 5.45 21.97 20.15
C VAL A 405 5.52 21.03 21.35
N ALA A 406 5.88 21.56 22.53
CA ALA A 406 6.23 20.75 23.70
C ALA A 406 5.14 19.74 24.15
N ASP A 407 3.87 20.08 23.96
CA ASP A 407 2.73 19.21 24.31
C ASP A 407 2.51 18.06 23.31
N ALA A 408 2.99 18.21 22.07
CA ALA A 408 2.79 17.22 21.00
C ALA A 408 3.64 15.96 21.18
N ARG A 409 4.81 16.07 21.82
CA ARG A 409 5.60 14.92 22.30
C ARG A 409 4.89 14.34 23.53
N TRP A 410 3.81 13.62 23.26
CA TRP A 410 2.74 13.22 24.17
C TRP A 410 3.06 12.22 25.30
N PRO A 411 4.16 11.43 25.30
CA PRO A 411 4.45 10.54 26.43
C PRO A 411 4.56 11.30 27.76
N GLY A 412 4.04 10.70 28.83
CA GLY A 412 4.03 11.27 30.18
C GLY A 412 3.11 12.50 30.36
N LYS A 413 2.24 12.81 29.39
CA LYS A 413 1.43 14.04 29.35
C LYS A 413 -0.07 13.76 29.17
N ALA A 414 -0.85 14.84 29.20
CA ALA A 414 -2.27 14.78 28.84
C ALA A 414 -2.45 14.42 27.34
N PRO A 415 -3.49 13.67 26.95
CA PRO A 415 -3.73 13.30 25.57
C PRO A 415 -3.73 14.47 24.59
N TYR A 416 -3.06 14.29 23.44
CA TYR A 416 -2.84 15.34 22.45
C TYR A 416 -3.51 15.00 21.11
N LEU A 417 -4.37 15.90 20.62
CA LEU A 417 -4.99 15.78 19.30
C LEU A 417 -4.01 16.27 18.22
N GLN A 418 -3.31 15.31 17.64
CA GLN A 418 -2.17 15.50 16.76
C GLN A 418 -2.62 15.57 15.29
N LEU A 419 -2.08 16.54 14.55
CA LEU A 419 -2.20 16.67 13.10
C LEU A 419 -0.79 16.91 12.51
N PRO A 420 -0.30 16.06 11.60
CA PRO A 420 -0.94 14.85 11.06
C PRO A 420 -0.94 13.68 12.06
N GLY A 421 -1.89 12.74 11.95
CA GLY A 421 -1.86 11.47 12.68
C GLY A 421 -1.01 10.37 12.00
N PRO A 422 -1.10 9.10 12.42
CA PRO A 422 -0.35 7.96 11.85
C PRO A 422 -0.56 7.75 10.34
N LEU A 423 -1.73 8.15 9.83
CA LEU A 423 -2.04 8.13 8.39
C LEU A 423 -1.23 9.14 7.59
N GLY A 424 -0.61 10.13 8.26
CA GLY A 424 0.22 11.17 7.66
C GLY A 424 -0.54 12.21 6.85
N ALA A 425 0.11 13.35 6.61
CA ALA A 425 -0.32 14.38 5.67
C ALA A 425 -0.23 13.93 4.20
N HIS A 426 0.63 12.96 3.94
CA HIS A 426 0.81 12.20 2.72
C HIS A 426 1.28 10.80 3.14
N ASN A 427 0.96 9.79 2.36
CA ASN A 427 1.30 8.40 2.65
C ASN A 427 1.96 7.78 1.39
N TRP A 428 1.93 6.47 1.24
CA TRP A 428 2.54 5.80 0.08
C TRP A 428 1.95 6.20 -1.28
N HIS A 429 0.72 6.72 -1.33
CA HIS A 429 0.03 7.16 -2.56
C HIS A 429 0.92 8.10 -3.38
N PRO A 430 1.51 7.67 -4.52
CA PRO A 430 2.63 8.42 -5.10
C PRO A 430 2.29 9.82 -5.58
N MET A 431 3.04 10.83 -5.15
CA MET A 431 3.07 12.17 -5.75
C MET A 431 3.75 12.16 -7.14
N SER A 432 3.52 13.17 -7.98
CA SER A 432 4.23 13.32 -9.27
C SER A 432 4.79 14.73 -9.47
N TYR A 433 5.83 14.88 -10.28
CA TYR A 433 6.42 16.18 -10.64
C TYR A 433 6.14 16.49 -12.12
N SER A 434 6.11 17.76 -12.51
CA SER A 434 6.10 18.15 -13.92
C SER A 434 7.20 19.17 -14.21
N PRO A 435 8.22 18.85 -15.03
CA PRO A 435 9.24 19.81 -15.43
C PRO A 435 8.70 20.94 -16.32
N ILE A 436 7.47 20.83 -16.84
CA ILE A 436 6.81 21.86 -17.65
C ILE A 436 6.18 22.96 -16.77
N THR A 437 5.61 22.59 -15.61
CA THR A 437 4.99 23.55 -14.68
C THR A 437 5.90 23.92 -13.52
N GLY A 438 6.92 23.10 -13.23
CA GLY A 438 7.76 23.20 -12.04
C GLY A 438 7.08 22.70 -10.76
N LEU A 439 5.87 22.13 -10.85
CA LEU A 439 5.05 21.76 -9.69
C LEU A 439 5.16 20.27 -9.32
N VAL A 440 5.04 19.99 -8.03
CA VAL A 440 4.82 18.64 -7.48
C VAL A 440 3.36 18.50 -7.05
N TYR A 441 2.66 17.50 -7.59
CA TYR A 441 1.27 17.19 -7.29
C TYR A 441 1.22 16.10 -6.21
N ILE A 442 0.68 16.44 -5.04
CA ILE A 442 0.70 15.59 -3.83
C ILE A 442 -0.73 15.13 -3.49
N PRO A 443 -0.97 13.83 -3.20
CA PRO A 443 -2.19 13.33 -2.56
C PRO A 443 -2.19 13.72 -1.07
N ALA A 444 -2.40 15.00 -0.80
CA ALA A 444 -2.34 15.56 0.56
C ALA A 444 -3.65 15.31 1.32
N GLN A 445 -3.57 15.13 2.64
CA GLN A 445 -4.72 14.85 3.50
C GLN A 445 -4.57 15.46 4.90
N GLU A 446 -5.70 15.67 5.56
CA GLU A 446 -5.77 16.02 6.98
C GLU A 446 -6.55 14.90 7.69
N ALA A 447 -5.86 14.18 8.58
CA ALA A 447 -6.44 13.14 9.42
C ALA A 447 -5.83 13.27 10.83
N PRO A 448 -6.56 13.83 11.81
CA PRO A 448 -6.07 13.98 13.17
C PRO A 448 -6.14 12.65 13.94
N PHE A 449 -5.31 12.50 14.96
CA PHE A 449 -5.28 11.33 15.84
C PHE A 449 -5.02 11.77 17.29
N ALA A 450 -5.70 11.17 18.26
CA ALA A 450 -5.48 11.46 19.67
C ALA A 450 -4.45 10.49 20.26
N TYR A 451 -3.26 11.00 20.58
CA TYR A 451 -2.22 10.23 21.25
C TYR A 451 -2.31 10.37 22.77
N GLY A 452 -1.80 9.38 23.49
CA GLY A 452 -1.66 9.34 24.94
C GLY A 452 -1.18 7.95 25.38
N ASP A 453 -0.61 7.85 26.58
CA ASP A 453 -0.02 6.61 27.06
C ASP A 453 -1.05 5.47 27.23
N ASP A 454 -0.65 4.25 26.86
CA ASP A 454 -1.34 3.01 27.26
C ASP A 454 -0.78 2.56 28.63
N PRO A 455 -1.53 2.72 29.74
CA PRO A 455 -1.05 2.37 31.08
C PRO A 455 -0.94 0.86 31.32
N GLU A 456 -1.42 0.02 30.39
CA GLU A 456 -1.26 -1.44 30.42
C GLU A 456 -0.20 -1.93 29.42
N TYR A 457 0.58 -1.03 28.80
CA TYR A 457 1.54 -1.42 27.78
C TYR A 457 2.57 -2.44 28.30
N LEU A 458 2.59 -3.58 27.63
CA LEU A 458 3.63 -4.59 27.70
C LEU A 458 3.84 -5.11 26.28
N TYR A 459 5.10 -5.19 25.84
CA TYR A 459 5.43 -5.74 24.53
C TYR A 459 4.96 -7.19 24.40
N LYS A 460 4.24 -7.49 23.32
CA LYS A 460 3.68 -8.83 23.01
C LYS A 460 3.93 -9.15 21.55
N GLU A 461 4.81 -10.10 21.27
CA GLU A 461 5.10 -10.54 19.90
C GLU A 461 3.81 -11.02 19.19
N GLY A 462 3.68 -10.72 17.89
CA GLY A 462 2.53 -11.13 17.08
C GLY A 462 1.31 -10.21 17.09
N VAL A 463 1.27 -9.17 17.94
CA VAL A 463 0.23 -8.11 17.95
C VAL A 463 0.84 -6.72 17.79
N TRP A 464 0.01 -5.68 17.65
CA TRP A 464 0.49 -4.29 17.59
C TRP A 464 1.06 -3.83 18.94
N ASN A 465 2.22 -3.19 18.89
CA ASN A 465 3.02 -2.73 20.02
C ASN A 465 3.33 -1.23 19.91
N THR A 466 2.33 -0.40 19.62
CA THR A 466 2.50 1.06 19.42
C THR A 466 3.00 1.81 20.66
N GLY A 467 2.63 1.36 21.87
CA GLY A 467 2.85 2.10 23.11
C GLY A 467 1.92 3.30 23.31
N ALA A 468 0.91 3.45 22.46
CA ALA A 468 -0.10 4.51 22.49
C ALA A 468 -1.51 3.92 22.68
N ASN A 469 -2.35 4.58 23.47
CA ASN A 469 -3.71 4.12 23.75
C ASN A 469 -4.65 4.36 22.55
N MET A 470 -4.83 3.32 21.75
CA MET A 470 -5.65 3.34 20.52
C MET A 470 -7.12 3.72 20.77
N ALA A 471 -7.67 3.47 21.97
CA ALA A 471 -9.05 3.82 22.30
C ALA A 471 -9.31 5.33 22.36
N LEU A 472 -8.26 6.15 22.58
CA LEU A 472 -8.37 7.61 22.54
C LEU A 472 -8.69 8.13 21.13
N ALA A 473 -8.27 7.40 20.09
CA ALA A 473 -8.43 7.77 18.69
C ALA A 473 -9.66 7.13 18.01
N SER A 474 -10.50 6.41 18.76
CA SER A 474 -11.79 5.95 18.25
C SER A 474 -12.75 7.11 18.01
N LEU A 475 -13.59 6.94 16.99
CA LEU A 475 -14.62 7.85 16.57
C LEU A 475 -15.65 8.08 17.68
N PRO A 476 -16.13 9.33 17.86
CA PRO A 476 -17.22 9.61 18.79
C PRO A 476 -18.53 8.97 18.31
N THR A 477 -19.34 8.51 19.26
CA THR A 477 -20.63 7.86 18.99
C THR A 477 -21.81 8.83 18.90
N ASP A 478 -21.64 10.10 19.30
CA ASP A 478 -22.66 11.13 19.14
C ASP A 478 -22.60 11.78 17.75
N GLU A 479 -23.77 12.03 17.16
CA GLU A 479 -23.90 12.49 15.77
C GLU A 479 -23.21 13.85 15.53
N ALA A 480 -23.24 14.76 16.51
CA ALA A 480 -22.69 16.11 16.37
C ALA A 480 -21.15 16.10 16.34
N THR A 481 -20.50 15.39 17.26
CA THR A 481 -19.05 15.27 17.30
C THR A 481 -18.55 14.37 16.16
N LEU A 482 -19.30 13.34 15.77
CA LEU A 482 -18.97 12.54 14.58
C LEU A 482 -19.05 13.36 13.29
N ALA A 483 -20.03 14.25 13.14
CA ALA A 483 -20.08 15.20 12.03
C ALA A 483 -18.91 16.19 12.06
N ALA A 484 -18.49 16.66 13.24
CA ALA A 484 -17.32 17.53 13.40
C ALA A 484 -16.02 16.79 13.01
N VAL A 485 -15.81 15.55 13.47
CA VAL A 485 -14.66 14.72 13.08
C VAL A 485 -14.67 14.44 11.57
N LYS A 486 -15.82 14.12 10.97
CA LYS A 486 -15.95 13.98 9.50
C LYS A 486 -15.58 15.27 8.75
N ALA A 487 -15.84 16.45 9.30
CA ALA A 487 -15.42 17.73 8.72
C ALA A 487 -13.92 18.08 8.94
N MET A 488 -13.23 17.39 9.85
CA MET A 488 -11.77 17.47 10.01
C MET A 488 -11.02 16.53 9.04
N LEU A 489 -11.67 15.45 8.60
CA LEU A 489 -11.11 14.49 7.64
C LEU A 489 -11.16 15.06 6.22
N LYS A 490 -10.00 15.41 5.66
CA LYS A 490 -9.89 16.01 4.32
C LYS A 490 -8.88 15.28 3.45
N GLY A 491 -9.07 15.35 2.15
CA GLY A 491 -8.08 14.94 1.15
C GLY A 491 -8.13 15.89 -0.04
N ARG A 492 -7.01 16.05 -0.73
CA ARG A 492 -6.89 16.97 -1.86
C ARG A 492 -5.78 16.57 -2.81
N ILE A 493 -5.85 17.04 -4.04
CA ILE A 493 -4.62 17.29 -4.82
C ILE A 493 -4.08 18.63 -4.34
N LEU A 494 -2.80 18.65 -3.96
CA LEU A 494 -2.06 19.88 -3.69
C LEU A 494 -0.96 20.03 -4.74
N ALA A 495 -1.02 21.09 -5.54
CA ALA A 495 0.05 21.42 -6.48
C ALA A 495 1.03 22.38 -5.79
N TRP A 496 2.15 21.82 -5.36
CA TRP A 496 3.19 22.50 -4.60
C TRP A 496 4.29 23.03 -5.52
N ASP A 497 4.69 24.28 -5.31
CA ASP A 497 5.89 24.85 -5.91
C ASP A 497 7.09 24.58 -4.97
N PRO A 498 8.03 23.69 -5.35
CA PRO A 498 9.14 23.31 -4.49
C PRO A 498 10.19 24.43 -4.33
N VAL A 499 10.24 25.41 -5.24
CA VAL A 499 11.19 26.53 -5.18
C VAL A 499 10.64 27.66 -4.30
N LYS A 500 9.35 27.99 -4.43
CA LYS A 500 8.68 28.99 -3.59
C LYS A 500 8.23 28.46 -2.23
N GLN A 501 8.11 27.15 -2.07
CA GLN A 501 7.57 26.49 -0.88
C GLN A 501 6.13 26.94 -0.55
N GLU A 502 5.28 27.01 -1.58
CA GLU A 502 3.86 27.37 -1.46
C GLU A 502 2.97 26.53 -2.40
N ALA A 503 1.67 26.52 -2.14
CA ALA A 503 0.69 25.88 -3.00
C ALA A 503 0.30 26.79 -4.18
N ALA A 504 0.57 26.35 -5.40
CA ALA A 504 0.13 27.03 -6.62
C ALA A 504 -1.38 26.87 -6.84
N TRP A 505 -1.94 25.70 -6.52
CA TRP A 505 -3.38 25.44 -6.47
C TRP A 505 -3.69 24.20 -5.61
N SER A 506 -4.97 24.03 -5.23
CA SER A 506 -5.48 22.80 -4.61
C SER A 506 -6.86 22.42 -5.15
N PHE A 507 -7.15 21.11 -5.17
CA PHE A 507 -8.47 20.56 -5.49
C PHE A 507 -8.92 19.67 -4.32
N GLU A 508 -9.99 20.04 -3.62
CA GLU A 508 -10.48 19.33 -2.43
C GLU A 508 -11.41 18.17 -2.81
N HIS A 509 -11.16 16.99 -2.23
CA HIS A 509 -11.97 15.78 -2.37
C HIS A 509 -12.99 15.62 -1.24
N LYS A 510 -13.87 14.62 -1.34
CA LYS A 510 -14.89 14.30 -0.31
C LYS A 510 -14.32 13.77 1.01
N GLY A 511 -13.02 13.50 1.09
CA GLY A 511 -12.33 12.96 2.26
C GLY A 511 -10.89 12.53 1.92
N PRO A 512 -10.15 11.97 2.90
CA PRO A 512 -8.75 11.54 2.77
C PRO A 512 -8.59 10.27 1.91
N TRP A 513 -7.35 9.77 1.80
CA TRP A 513 -7.03 8.45 1.22
C TRP A 513 -7.36 8.29 -0.28
N ASN A 514 -7.15 9.36 -1.05
CA ASN A 514 -7.21 9.36 -2.51
C ASN A 514 -5.86 8.88 -3.09
N GLY A 515 -5.91 8.29 -4.28
CA GLY A 515 -4.78 7.56 -4.84
C GLY A 515 -3.63 8.39 -5.38
N GLY A 516 -2.63 7.69 -5.92
CA GLY A 516 -1.45 8.32 -6.52
C GLY A 516 -1.75 9.12 -7.78
N LEU A 517 -0.76 9.92 -8.19
CA LEU A 517 -0.83 10.90 -9.26
C LEU A 517 0.13 10.57 -10.41
N LEU A 518 -0.27 10.96 -11.61
CA LEU A 518 0.52 10.94 -12.85
C LEU A 518 0.45 12.33 -13.47
N SER A 519 1.58 12.89 -13.88
CA SER A 519 1.66 14.11 -14.68
C SER A 519 2.00 13.76 -16.14
N THR A 520 1.49 14.52 -17.11
CA THR A 520 1.82 14.31 -18.53
C THR A 520 2.16 15.60 -19.28
N ALA A 521 2.92 15.46 -20.38
CA ALA A 521 3.24 16.55 -21.29
C ALA A 521 2.00 17.15 -22.00
N GLY A 522 0.87 16.43 -22.00
CA GLY A 522 -0.44 16.95 -22.44
C GLY A 522 -1.05 18.04 -21.55
N GLY A 523 -0.34 18.47 -20.49
CA GLY A 523 -0.81 19.49 -19.54
C GLY A 523 -1.81 18.95 -18.53
N LEU A 524 -1.75 17.64 -18.24
CA LEU A 524 -2.72 16.93 -17.39
C LEU A 524 -2.08 16.35 -16.14
N VAL A 525 -2.92 16.23 -15.12
CA VAL A 525 -2.67 15.42 -13.91
C VAL A 525 -3.82 14.42 -13.77
N PHE A 526 -3.51 13.13 -13.62
CA PHE A 526 -4.51 12.06 -13.42
C PHE A 526 -4.46 11.56 -11.98
N GLN A 527 -5.64 11.31 -11.38
CA GLN A 527 -5.77 10.71 -10.05
C GLN A 527 -6.95 9.74 -9.99
N GLY A 528 -6.82 8.74 -9.13
CA GLY A 528 -7.95 7.98 -8.59
C GLY A 528 -8.44 8.53 -7.24
N THR A 529 -9.74 8.46 -6.97
CA THR A 529 -10.34 9.00 -5.73
C THR A 529 -10.90 7.91 -4.81
N ALA A 530 -10.98 8.23 -3.52
CA ALA A 530 -11.59 7.36 -2.52
C ALA A 530 -13.10 7.15 -2.74
N ASP A 531 -13.78 8.11 -3.40
CA ASP A 531 -15.20 8.04 -3.75
C ASP A 531 -15.48 7.35 -5.10
N ALA A 532 -14.58 6.45 -5.51
CA ALA A 532 -14.71 5.54 -6.66
C ALA A 532 -14.76 6.23 -8.04
N HIS A 533 -13.98 7.29 -8.26
CA HIS A 533 -13.76 7.87 -9.58
C HIS A 533 -12.29 7.81 -10.02
N PHE A 534 -12.08 7.71 -11.33
CA PHE A 534 -10.81 8.10 -11.97
C PHE A 534 -11.04 9.45 -12.67
N ALA A 535 -10.09 10.38 -12.57
CA ALA A 535 -10.28 11.76 -13.02
C ALA A 535 -9.00 12.39 -13.58
N ALA A 536 -9.19 13.41 -14.42
CA ALA A 536 -8.11 14.19 -15.03
C ALA A 536 -8.32 15.69 -14.79
N TYR A 537 -7.23 16.39 -14.46
CA TYR A 537 -7.18 17.78 -14.03
C TYR A 537 -6.19 18.57 -14.89
N ASP A 538 -6.46 19.85 -15.15
CA ASP A 538 -5.48 20.76 -15.75
C ASP A 538 -4.28 20.95 -14.81
N ALA A 539 -3.08 20.67 -15.29
CA ALA A 539 -1.85 20.67 -14.49
C ALA A 539 -1.44 22.04 -13.94
N SER A 540 -1.96 23.14 -14.50
CA SER A 540 -1.59 24.51 -14.14
C SER A 540 -2.61 25.21 -13.25
N THR A 541 -3.83 24.68 -13.14
CA THR A 541 -4.97 25.33 -12.45
C THR A 541 -5.78 24.41 -11.54
N GLY A 542 -5.64 23.09 -11.65
CA GLY A 542 -6.39 22.11 -10.85
C GLY A 542 -7.84 21.92 -11.29
N GLY A 543 -8.28 22.55 -12.38
CA GLY A 543 -9.63 22.37 -12.91
C GLY A 543 -9.86 20.94 -13.40
N GLN A 544 -10.85 20.24 -12.85
CA GLN A 544 -11.23 18.89 -13.31
C GLN A 544 -11.83 18.96 -14.73
N LEU A 545 -11.20 18.27 -15.68
CA LEU A 545 -11.58 18.27 -17.11
C LEU A 545 -12.37 17.03 -17.52
N TRP A 546 -12.14 15.90 -16.84
CA TRP A 546 -12.75 14.61 -17.15
C TRP A 546 -12.88 13.75 -15.88
N SER A 547 -13.87 12.86 -15.84
CA SER A 547 -14.04 11.87 -14.77
C SER A 547 -14.85 10.66 -15.23
N PHE A 548 -14.57 9.50 -14.64
CA PHE A 548 -15.18 8.21 -14.92
C PHE A 548 -15.43 7.45 -13.61
N PHE A 549 -16.64 6.90 -13.42
CA PHE A 549 -16.98 6.10 -12.25
C PHE A 549 -16.35 4.70 -12.35
N SER A 550 -15.49 4.37 -11.39
CA SER A 550 -14.61 3.19 -11.42
C SER A 550 -15.12 1.99 -10.63
N GLN A 551 -16.36 2.06 -10.12
CA GLN A 551 -17.03 1.09 -9.22
C GLN A 551 -16.34 0.81 -7.88
N THR A 552 -15.06 1.11 -7.70
CA THR A 552 -14.32 0.94 -6.43
C THR A 552 -13.35 2.10 -6.24
N GLY A 553 -13.09 2.49 -4.99
CA GLY A 553 -12.11 3.52 -4.66
C GLY A 553 -10.72 3.17 -5.20
N ILE A 554 -10.02 4.16 -5.75
CA ILE A 554 -8.68 3.97 -6.33
C ILE A 554 -7.64 4.58 -5.41
N VAL A 555 -6.68 3.76 -4.98
CA VAL A 555 -5.54 4.17 -4.15
C VAL A 555 -4.20 4.09 -4.91
N ALA A 556 -4.05 3.21 -5.90
CA ALA A 556 -2.83 3.13 -6.71
C ALA A 556 -2.58 4.38 -7.55
N ALA A 557 -1.35 4.54 -8.05
CA ALA A 557 -1.01 5.55 -9.04
C ALA A 557 -1.33 5.07 -10.47
N PRO A 558 -1.89 5.93 -11.33
CA PRO A 558 -2.01 5.66 -12.76
C PRO A 558 -0.66 5.74 -13.50
N VAL A 559 -0.64 5.19 -14.71
CA VAL A 559 0.48 5.23 -15.67
C VAL A 559 -0.02 5.58 -17.07
N SER A 560 0.88 6.02 -17.95
CA SER A 560 0.58 6.22 -19.38
C SER A 560 1.71 5.72 -20.26
N TYR A 561 1.31 5.09 -21.37
CA TYR A 561 2.15 4.33 -22.30
C TYR A 561 1.58 4.47 -23.72
N GLU A 562 2.29 4.01 -24.75
CA GLU A 562 1.88 4.11 -26.15
C GLU A 562 2.04 2.77 -26.88
N ILE A 563 1.06 2.37 -27.68
CA ILE A 563 1.12 1.17 -28.54
C ILE A 563 0.56 1.51 -29.92
N ASP A 564 1.30 1.16 -30.98
CA ASP A 564 0.94 1.45 -32.38
C ASP A 564 0.62 2.93 -32.69
N GLY A 565 1.15 3.86 -31.90
CA GLY A 565 0.88 5.30 -32.01
C GLY A 565 -0.41 5.75 -31.31
N GLU A 566 -1.06 4.90 -30.51
CA GLU A 566 -2.18 5.26 -29.64
C GLU A 566 -1.70 5.39 -28.18
N GLN A 567 -1.93 6.53 -27.55
CA GLN A 567 -1.64 6.73 -26.13
C GLN A 567 -2.75 6.13 -25.27
N TYR A 568 -2.32 5.34 -24.28
CA TYR A 568 -3.17 4.75 -23.25
C TYR A 568 -2.86 5.37 -21.88
N VAL A 569 -3.87 5.43 -21.02
CA VAL A 569 -3.74 5.74 -19.59
C VAL A 569 -4.37 4.59 -18.82
N ALA A 570 -3.65 3.98 -17.87
CA ALA A 570 -4.14 2.84 -17.09
C ALA A 570 -3.95 3.04 -15.59
N VAL A 571 -4.83 2.43 -14.80
CA VAL A 571 -4.78 2.47 -13.34
C VAL A 571 -5.24 1.14 -12.74
N ALA A 572 -4.56 0.71 -11.68
CA ALA A 572 -5.02 -0.41 -10.87
C ALA A 572 -6.02 0.12 -9.82
N SER A 573 -7.18 -0.52 -9.74
CA SER A 573 -8.38 -0.04 -9.04
C SER A 573 -8.80 -1.08 -8.01
N GLY A 574 -9.07 -0.68 -6.78
CA GLY A 574 -9.43 -1.58 -5.69
C GLY A 574 -9.22 -0.95 -4.31
N TRP A 575 -10.32 -0.60 -3.66
CA TRP A 575 -10.33 0.12 -2.40
C TRP A 575 -9.63 -0.66 -1.27
N GLY A 576 -8.70 -0.02 -0.55
CA GLY A 576 -7.97 -0.65 0.54
C GLY A 576 -6.84 0.16 1.16
N GLY A 577 -5.95 -0.54 1.86
CA GLY A 577 -4.96 0.06 2.76
C GLY A 577 -5.52 0.37 4.17
N SER A 578 -4.66 0.85 5.08
CA SER A 578 -4.96 0.95 6.52
C SER A 578 -6.18 1.83 6.87
N TYR A 579 -6.35 3.00 6.25
CA TYR A 579 -7.52 3.85 6.51
C TYR A 579 -8.83 3.13 6.17
N ALA A 580 -8.87 2.42 5.04
CA ALA A 580 -10.04 1.73 4.58
C ALA A 580 -10.43 0.55 5.49
N LEU A 581 -9.46 -0.11 6.12
CA LEU A 581 -9.74 -1.15 7.12
C LEU A 581 -10.22 -0.57 8.46
N ALA A 582 -9.56 0.48 8.96
CA ALA A 582 -9.79 1.01 10.30
C ALA A 582 -11.00 1.96 10.42
N TYR A 583 -11.33 2.73 9.37
CA TYR A 583 -12.22 3.89 9.48
C TYR A 583 -13.48 3.81 8.59
N GLY A 584 -14.04 2.61 8.39
CA GLY A 584 -15.19 2.40 7.50
C GLY A 584 -16.44 3.24 7.79
N GLY A 585 -16.70 3.60 9.06
CA GLY A 585 -17.81 4.50 9.44
C GLY A 585 -17.67 5.97 9.01
N VAL A 586 -16.48 6.40 8.56
CA VAL A 586 -16.19 7.75 8.07
C VAL A 586 -15.62 7.78 6.64
N ALA A 587 -15.26 6.63 6.07
CA ALA A 587 -14.64 6.55 4.75
C ALA A 587 -15.56 7.07 3.62
N PRO A 588 -15.09 7.94 2.70
CA PRO A 588 -15.93 8.67 1.74
C PRO A 588 -16.33 7.84 0.51
N THR A 589 -16.40 6.51 0.65
CA THR A 589 -16.35 5.56 -0.46
C THR A 589 -17.71 5.33 -1.13
N GLY A 590 -17.71 5.38 -2.47
CA GLY A 590 -18.79 4.88 -3.33
C GLY A 590 -18.56 3.45 -3.82
N SER A 591 -17.67 2.69 -3.16
CA SER A 591 -17.15 1.41 -3.66
C SER A 591 -18.14 0.26 -3.54
N GLU A 592 -18.23 -0.53 -4.60
CA GLU A 592 -18.88 -1.82 -4.65
C GLU A 592 -17.95 -2.90 -4.03
N ALA A 593 -18.46 -3.65 -3.06
CA ALA A 593 -17.69 -4.73 -2.44
C ALA A 593 -17.34 -5.83 -3.45
N GLY A 594 -16.12 -6.36 -3.37
CA GLY A 594 -15.64 -7.42 -4.27
C GLY A 594 -14.96 -6.95 -5.55
N VAL A 595 -14.92 -5.64 -5.83
CA VAL A 595 -14.36 -5.10 -7.08
C VAL A 595 -12.89 -4.73 -6.94
N GLY A 596 -12.04 -5.35 -7.76
CA GLY A 596 -10.65 -4.98 -7.99
C GLY A 596 -10.25 -5.25 -9.45
N ARG A 597 -9.71 -4.25 -10.16
CA ARG A 597 -9.46 -4.28 -11.61
C ARG A 597 -8.19 -3.56 -12.07
N VAL A 598 -7.74 -3.85 -13.28
CA VAL A 598 -7.07 -2.82 -14.11
C VAL A 598 -8.14 -2.11 -14.94
N LEU A 599 -8.08 -0.78 -14.99
CA LEU A 599 -8.90 0.07 -15.86
C LEU A 599 -7.99 0.82 -16.84
N THR A 600 -8.22 0.67 -18.14
CA THR A 600 -7.39 1.26 -19.19
C THR A 600 -8.22 2.09 -20.14
N PHE A 601 -7.73 3.27 -20.49
CA PHE A 601 -8.44 4.31 -21.23
C PHE A 601 -7.63 4.81 -22.44
N LYS A 602 -8.32 5.17 -23.53
CA LYS A 602 -7.75 5.94 -24.65
C LYS A 602 -8.80 6.85 -25.29
N LEU A 603 -8.38 7.74 -26.19
CA LEU A 603 -9.29 8.65 -26.90
C LEU A 603 -10.26 7.88 -27.80
N GLY A 604 -11.53 8.28 -27.81
CA GLY A 604 -12.58 7.73 -28.66
C GLY A 604 -13.08 6.33 -28.28
N ALA A 605 -12.50 5.69 -27.26
CA ALA A 605 -12.97 4.40 -26.76
C ALA A 605 -14.22 4.56 -25.87
N ASN A 606 -15.06 3.53 -25.79
CA ASN A 606 -16.40 3.61 -25.20
C ASN A 606 -16.90 2.30 -24.57
N GLU A 607 -16.01 1.43 -24.11
CA GLU A 607 -16.39 0.19 -23.43
C GLU A 607 -17.08 0.47 -22.07
N ALA A 608 -17.86 -0.52 -21.61
CA ALA A 608 -18.61 -0.42 -20.36
C ALA A 608 -18.04 -1.37 -19.29
N LEU A 609 -18.07 -0.95 -18.03
CA LEU A 609 -17.77 -1.84 -16.91
C LEU A 609 -18.88 -2.90 -16.74
N PRO A 610 -18.53 -4.13 -16.32
CA PRO A 610 -19.51 -5.15 -15.97
C PRO A 610 -20.30 -4.75 -14.71
N GLY A 611 -21.60 -5.04 -14.68
CA GLY A 611 -22.44 -4.80 -13.51
C GLY A 611 -22.05 -5.70 -12.33
N SER A 612 -22.00 -5.12 -11.13
CA SER A 612 -21.69 -5.88 -9.91
C SER A 612 -22.84 -6.79 -9.45
N SER A 613 -22.46 -7.92 -8.84
CA SER A 613 -23.34 -8.95 -8.32
C SER A 613 -23.32 -9.05 -6.79
N ALA A 614 -22.70 -8.07 -6.11
CA ALA A 614 -22.56 -8.07 -4.65
C ALA A 614 -23.93 -7.99 -3.94
N ILE A 615 -24.29 -9.07 -3.22
CA ILE A 615 -25.48 -9.10 -2.36
C ILE A 615 -25.05 -8.68 -0.94
N PRO A 616 -25.55 -7.56 -0.39
CA PRO A 616 -25.25 -7.16 0.98
C PRO A 616 -25.79 -8.18 1.99
N ALA A 617 -24.96 -8.58 2.95
CA ALA A 617 -25.44 -9.30 4.13
C ALA A 617 -26.24 -8.34 5.04
N GLY A 618 -27.37 -8.80 5.57
CA GLY A 618 -28.10 -8.14 6.65
C GLY A 618 -27.51 -8.44 8.04
N ILE A 619 -27.96 -7.73 9.07
CA ILE A 619 -27.62 -8.06 10.47
C ILE A 619 -28.41 -9.31 10.89
N PRO A 620 -27.77 -10.36 11.46
CA PRO A 620 -28.47 -11.57 11.90
C PRO A 620 -29.36 -11.28 13.12
N LYS A 621 -30.34 -12.15 13.40
CA LYS A 621 -31.19 -12.02 14.59
C LYS A 621 -30.34 -12.16 15.87
N LEU A 622 -29.98 -11.02 16.46
CA LEU A 622 -29.07 -10.93 17.59
C LEU A 622 -29.62 -11.60 18.86
N PRO A 623 -28.75 -12.16 19.72
CA PRO A 623 -29.14 -12.64 21.04
C PRO A 623 -29.51 -11.48 21.99
N ALA A 624 -30.04 -11.84 23.17
CA ALA A 624 -30.22 -10.88 24.26
C ALA A 624 -28.84 -10.38 24.76
N GLN A 625 -28.70 -9.06 24.92
CA GLN A 625 -27.57 -8.48 25.64
C GLN A 625 -27.74 -8.79 27.12
N THR A 626 -26.74 -9.46 27.71
CA THR A 626 -26.72 -9.83 29.14
C THR A 626 -25.44 -9.35 29.84
N ALA A 627 -24.52 -8.72 29.11
CA ALA A 627 -23.34 -8.09 29.67
C ALA A 627 -23.71 -6.81 30.44
N THR A 628 -22.88 -6.46 31.43
CA THR A 628 -22.96 -5.15 32.10
C THR A 628 -22.26 -4.08 31.28
N ALA A 629 -22.62 -2.81 31.47
CA ALA A 629 -21.94 -1.69 30.81
C ALA A 629 -20.41 -1.71 31.02
N GLY A 630 -19.92 -2.14 32.19
CA GLY A 630 -18.49 -2.30 32.45
C GLY A 630 -17.82 -3.47 31.73
N SER A 631 -18.58 -4.50 31.34
CA SER A 631 -18.09 -5.57 30.45
C SER A 631 -18.09 -5.13 28.98
N ILE A 632 -19.10 -4.35 28.56
CA ILE A 632 -19.14 -3.73 27.24
C ILE A 632 -17.98 -2.73 27.07
N ALA A 633 -17.62 -1.96 28.11
CA ALA A 633 -16.46 -1.08 28.12
C ALA A 633 -15.13 -1.85 27.94
N ARG A 634 -14.86 -2.89 28.76
CA ARG A 634 -13.69 -3.77 28.54
C ARG A 634 -13.69 -4.40 27.14
N GLY A 635 -14.88 -4.68 26.60
CA GLY A 635 -15.05 -5.17 25.24
C GLY A 635 -14.64 -4.18 24.17
N PHE A 636 -14.91 -2.89 24.37
CA PHE A 636 -14.44 -1.80 23.52
C PHE A 636 -12.92 -1.62 23.60
N ASP A 637 -12.35 -1.55 24.80
CA ASP A 637 -10.90 -1.36 25.00
C ASP A 637 -10.10 -2.52 24.36
N ALA A 638 -10.57 -3.75 24.52
CA ALA A 638 -9.94 -4.91 23.87
C ALA A 638 -10.23 -4.96 22.35
N TYR A 639 -11.37 -4.46 21.88
CA TYR A 639 -11.66 -4.35 20.45
C TYR A 639 -10.73 -3.35 19.74
N THR A 640 -10.47 -2.19 20.35
CA THR A 640 -9.54 -1.17 19.80
C THR A 640 -8.08 -1.62 19.87
N ARG A 641 -7.73 -2.53 20.78
CA ARG A 641 -6.37 -3.12 20.86
C ARG A 641 -6.13 -4.26 19.85
N TYR A 642 -7.14 -5.08 19.51
CA TYR A 642 -6.92 -6.32 18.72
C TYR A 642 -7.77 -6.49 17.44
N CYS A 643 -8.78 -5.65 17.19
CA CYS A 643 -9.74 -5.89 16.08
C CYS A 643 -9.94 -4.71 15.12
N ILE A 644 -9.82 -3.47 15.60
CA ILE A 644 -10.11 -2.24 14.84
C ILE A 644 -9.34 -2.14 13.51
N SER A 645 -8.06 -2.52 13.49
CA SER A 645 -7.17 -2.43 12.32
C SER A 645 -7.56 -3.33 11.14
N CYS A 646 -8.54 -4.24 11.32
CA CYS A 646 -9.07 -5.09 10.25
C CYS A 646 -10.60 -4.98 10.08
N HIS A 647 -11.34 -4.78 11.16
CA HIS A 647 -12.82 -4.84 11.14
C HIS A 647 -13.53 -3.48 11.27
N GLY A 648 -12.76 -2.40 11.34
CA GLY A 648 -13.26 -1.03 11.40
C GLY A 648 -13.73 -0.61 12.78
N ASP A 649 -13.59 0.68 13.08
CA ASP A 649 -14.04 1.25 14.34
C ASP A 649 -15.55 1.06 14.55
N HIS A 650 -15.96 0.84 15.79
CA HIS A 650 -17.32 0.39 16.16
C HIS A 650 -17.82 -0.83 15.36
N ALA A 651 -16.89 -1.70 14.91
CA ALA A 651 -17.14 -2.82 14.00
C ALA A 651 -17.76 -2.44 12.65
N VAL A 652 -17.59 -1.18 12.22
CA VAL A 652 -18.08 -0.66 10.94
C VAL A 652 -16.99 -0.79 9.87
N SER A 653 -16.91 -1.96 9.26
CA SER A 653 -16.07 -2.20 8.08
C SER A 653 -16.51 -1.37 6.87
N SER A 654 -15.55 -0.98 6.01
CA SER A 654 -15.81 -0.34 4.72
C SER A 654 -16.26 -1.30 3.61
N GLY A 655 -16.42 -2.60 3.91
CA GLY A 655 -16.83 -3.64 2.96
C GLY A 655 -15.68 -4.48 2.39
N ILE A 656 -14.44 -4.15 2.72
CA ILE A 656 -13.23 -4.91 2.32
C ILE A 656 -13.09 -6.22 3.12
N LEU A 657 -13.31 -6.14 4.44
CA LEU A 657 -13.33 -7.25 5.36
C LEU A 657 -14.72 -7.41 6.00
N PRO A 658 -15.04 -8.57 6.61
CA PRO A 658 -16.35 -8.79 7.21
C PRO A 658 -16.69 -7.74 8.29
N ASP A 659 -17.83 -7.07 8.12
CA ASP A 659 -18.48 -6.28 9.18
C ASP A 659 -18.90 -7.23 10.31
N LEU A 660 -18.29 -7.11 11.49
CA LEU A 660 -18.54 -8.05 12.57
C LEU A 660 -19.95 -7.91 13.17
N ARG A 661 -20.63 -6.78 13.00
CA ARG A 661 -22.03 -6.58 13.41
C ARG A 661 -22.99 -7.49 12.63
N LYS A 662 -22.54 -7.94 11.44
CA LYS A 662 -23.25 -8.86 10.53
C LYS A 662 -22.82 -10.33 10.70
N SER A 663 -21.91 -10.62 11.63
CA SER A 663 -21.30 -11.93 11.78
C SER A 663 -22.24 -12.98 12.40
N PRO A 664 -22.40 -14.17 11.79
CA PRO A 664 -23.16 -15.27 12.42
C PRO A 664 -22.46 -15.82 13.67
N TYR A 665 -21.15 -15.57 13.84
CA TYR A 665 -20.40 -15.99 15.02
C TYR A 665 -20.78 -15.21 16.29
N LEU A 666 -21.56 -14.12 16.19
CA LEU A 666 -22.18 -13.45 17.35
C LEU A 666 -23.23 -14.32 18.06
N LEU A 667 -23.78 -15.35 17.41
CA LEU A 667 -24.95 -16.08 17.92
C LEU A 667 -24.67 -16.92 19.18
N SER A 668 -23.46 -17.47 19.37
CA SER A 668 -23.05 -18.10 20.63
C SER A 668 -21.62 -17.72 21.05
N GLN A 669 -21.26 -17.94 22.32
CA GLN A 669 -19.89 -17.74 22.78
C GLN A 669 -18.94 -18.77 22.14
N GLU A 670 -19.39 -20.02 22.03
CA GLU A 670 -18.65 -21.12 21.39
C GLU A 670 -18.29 -20.80 19.94
N SER A 671 -19.23 -20.27 19.15
CA SER A 671 -18.98 -19.88 17.76
C SER A 671 -17.99 -18.71 17.63
N TRP A 672 -17.94 -17.84 18.64
CA TRP A 672 -17.02 -16.71 18.68
C TRP A 672 -15.61 -17.12 19.12
N ASP A 673 -15.50 -17.87 20.22
CA ASP A 673 -14.22 -18.40 20.71
C ASP A 673 -13.58 -19.34 19.69
N ALA A 674 -14.36 -20.11 18.93
CA ALA A 674 -13.87 -20.94 17.82
C ALA A 674 -13.09 -20.11 16.78
N VAL A 675 -13.55 -18.90 16.45
CA VAL A 675 -12.87 -18.01 15.50
C VAL A 675 -11.74 -17.24 16.18
N VAL A 676 -12.03 -16.53 17.28
CA VAL A 676 -11.13 -15.53 17.87
C VAL A 676 -10.06 -16.14 18.77
N ARG A 677 -10.36 -17.25 19.46
CA ARG A 677 -9.45 -17.89 20.44
C ARG A 677 -8.92 -19.27 19.99
N GLN A 678 -9.47 -19.85 18.93
CA GLN A 678 -9.12 -21.21 18.46
C GLN A 678 -8.73 -21.27 16.97
N GLY A 679 -8.69 -20.12 16.27
CA GLY A 679 -8.14 -20.03 14.92
C GLY A 679 -8.94 -20.69 13.80
N ALA A 680 -10.24 -20.96 13.97
CA ALA A 680 -11.06 -21.68 12.97
C ALA A 680 -11.20 -20.98 11.59
N LEU A 681 -10.64 -19.78 11.41
CA LEU A 681 -10.54 -19.05 10.14
C LEU A 681 -9.10 -18.60 9.81
N SER A 682 -8.06 -19.08 10.51
CA SER A 682 -6.68 -18.60 10.32
C SER A 682 -6.07 -18.95 8.96
N ASP A 683 -6.49 -20.06 8.35
CA ASP A 683 -6.18 -20.40 6.93
C ASP A 683 -6.74 -19.38 5.92
N ARG A 684 -7.59 -18.44 6.37
CA ARG A 684 -8.15 -17.33 5.60
C ARG A 684 -7.60 -15.96 6.04
N GLY A 685 -6.61 -15.94 6.92
CA GLY A 685 -5.98 -14.72 7.43
C GLY A 685 -6.63 -14.09 8.66
N MET A 686 -7.53 -14.78 9.34
CA MET A 686 -8.02 -14.32 10.65
C MET A 686 -6.98 -14.61 11.75
N GLY A 687 -6.59 -13.59 12.50
CA GLY A 687 -5.69 -13.75 13.64
C GLY A 687 -6.26 -14.68 14.70
N ASN A 688 -5.42 -15.56 15.25
CA ASN A 688 -5.74 -16.34 16.44
C ASN A 688 -5.24 -15.59 17.67
N PHE A 689 -6.16 -15.12 18.51
CA PHE A 689 -5.85 -14.33 19.70
C PHE A 689 -5.96 -15.14 21.00
N GLY A 690 -5.96 -16.48 20.91
CA GLY A 690 -6.11 -17.39 22.05
C GLY A 690 -5.09 -17.22 23.19
N GLU A 691 -3.93 -16.64 22.89
CA GLU A 691 -2.85 -16.33 23.84
C GLU A 691 -2.94 -14.92 24.44
N PHE A 692 -3.64 -13.99 23.78
CA PHE A 692 -3.75 -12.57 24.18
C PHE A 692 -5.10 -12.20 24.80
N LEU A 693 -6.15 -12.98 24.51
CA LEU A 693 -7.53 -12.77 24.94
C LEU A 693 -8.03 -14.01 25.67
N ASP A 694 -8.33 -13.91 26.96
CA ASP A 694 -9.03 -14.98 27.68
C ASP A 694 -10.53 -15.05 27.30
N THR A 695 -11.25 -16.05 27.81
CA THR A 695 -12.67 -16.21 27.47
C THR A 695 -13.57 -15.12 28.06
N GLU A 696 -13.22 -14.45 29.16
CA GLU A 696 -14.01 -13.29 29.64
C GLU A 696 -13.82 -12.09 28.70
N THR A 697 -12.58 -11.80 28.32
CA THR A 697 -12.24 -10.69 27.41
C THR A 697 -12.84 -10.93 26.02
N ALA A 698 -12.74 -12.15 25.49
CA ALA A 698 -13.39 -12.52 24.22
C ALA A 698 -14.92 -12.40 24.31
N ALA A 699 -15.55 -12.79 25.43
CA ALA A 699 -16.97 -12.58 25.67
C ALA A 699 -17.36 -11.10 25.78
N SER A 700 -16.51 -10.27 26.40
CA SER A 700 -16.67 -8.81 26.47
C SER A 700 -16.61 -8.15 25.09
N ILE A 701 -15.64 -8.50 24.24
CA ILE A 701 -15.58 -8.02 22.85
C ILE A 701 -16.84 -8.42 22.09
N ARG A 702 -17.26 -9.69 22.20
CA ARG A 702 -18.50 -10.17 21.59
C ARG A 702 -19.73 -9.39 22.05
N ALA A 703 -19.82 -9.07 23.35
CA ALA A 703 -20.90 -8.28 23.91
C ALA A 703 -20.90 -6.83 23.37
N TYR A 704 -19.73 -6.22 23.22
CA TYR A 704 -19.57 -4.90 22.59
C TYR A 704 -20.03 -4.91 21.11
N VAL A 705 -19.61 -5.89 20.31
CA VAL A 705 -20.03 -5.99 18.90
C VAL A 705 -21.53 -6.27 18.77
N ILE A 706 -22.12 -7.05 19.68
CA ILE A 706 -23.59 -7.21 19.77
C ILE A 706 -24.28 -5.86 20.04
N GLU A 707 -23.69 -4.99 20.85
CA GLU A 707 -24.25 -3.66 21.13
C GLU A 707 -24.16 -2.73 19.91
N GLN A 708 -23.03 -2.71 19.21
CA GLN A 708 -22.90 -1.94 17.95
C GLN A 708 -23.86 -2.44 16.86
N ALA A 709 -24.11 -3.75 16.81
CA ALA A 709 -25.12 -4.33 15.93
C ALA A 709 -26.57 -3.94 16.30
N ARG A 710 -26.86 -3.76 17.60
CA ARG A 710 -28.16 -3.26 18.10
C ARG A 710 -28.36 -1.80 17.74
N MET A 711 -27.38 -0.95 18.03
CA MET A 711 -27.40 0.48 17.73
C MET A 711 -27.61 0.74 16.23
N ALA A 712 -27.01 -0.08 15.34
CA ALA A 712 -27.24 -0.01 13.90
C ALA A 712 -28.71 -0.29 13.50
N VAL A 713 -29.35 -1.30 14.11
CA VAL A 713 -30.77 -1.62 13.88
C VAL A 713 -31.69 -0.52 14.41
N GLU A 714 -31.41 0.00 15.62
CA GLU A 714 -32.21 1.02 16.29
C GLU A 714 -32.13 2.39 15.59
N ASN A 715 -30.94 2.78 15.13
CA ASN A 715 -30.73 3.99 14.32
C ASN A 715 -31.26 3.87 12.88
N GLY A 716 -31.82 2.70 12.51
CA GLY A 716 -32.49 2.51 11.22
C GLY A 716 -31.55 2.43 10.02
N ASP A 717 -30.33 1.92 10.21
CA ASP A 717 -29.38 1.65 9.12
C ASP A 717 -30.08 0.86 8.00
N LYS A 718 -30.05 1.39 6.78
CA LYS A 718 -30.71 0.78 5.62
C LYS A 718 -30.08 -0.55 5.22
N ALA A 719 -28.84 -0.81 5.63
CA ALA A 719 -28.13 -2.07 5.45
C ALA A 719 -28.27 -3.03 6.66
N ALA A 720 -29.19 -2.74 7.59
CA ALA A 720 -29.60 -3.60 8.70
C ALA A 720 -31.02 -4.22 8.51
N LYS A 721 -31.63 -4.03 7.33
CA LYS A 721 -32.91 -4.63 6.90
C LYS A 721 -32.70 -5.58 5.73
#